data_AF-A0A7Y0PH08-F1
#
_entry.id   AF-A0A7Y0PH08-F1
#
_cell.length_a   1.000
_cell.length_b   1.000
_cell.length_c   1.000
_cell.angle_alpha   90.00
_cell.angle_beta   90.00
_cell.angle_gamma   90.00
#
_symmetry.space_group_name_H-M   'P 1'
#
loop_
_entity.id
_entity.type
_entity.pdbx_description
1 polymer ?
#
loop_
_entity_poly.entity_id
_entity_poly.type
_entity_poly.pdbx_seq_one_letter_code
_entity_poly.pdbx_strand_id
1 'polypeptide(L)'
;MANGIRGLLRGKGDDPGGVAQHTVGNALVLHSEEKISAEAQSLALSVVADAENDIVVLDLGEGMPINSWESMAGVLPRRRRGIRLVACGKHHNAAAMAGQWLSERLGRTVIAPDGDLVRGSAGTLFVHSAPGSGWVRFRPGKQPDWDAKRYPAPLWDRAVVDNRASSSVGEIEPLPGGVWIHDTRDTETVALHRERLVGGVPCQPDRMTVLLGCPGTPALSLDDIVRFWRSLDPDAREQARFVQYGDVRLPEGETFGQTLADLLGTNIVCYTGVPMGSPARFDLRTVRADGSLGWPPFALELSYSPRAHPNSRARRPSVLSHRAPLRWTEEITPRVYWYAPDAVVEIVPSGLWVRGVEEPANAERVRGAVLDPEGGTLIFDDTVAERAARMRELAADLAARMDDLTAAGSVLVPASVLVPGMKPAGRAGAAADVDASAVAVAESVRASTPAPKATAAVPRAQPTAMTGLVVPEVAAPEAQALQRYLSDQKTQAVGRPSPAQLRAYAQGTAQVPVAAPVEPPPPVVPASVPVEPPKPYAPPAALHEPTTSLPVVEQRTKEPEDKLDAAPSMVIVLPPKPVEPPAPIASVEPPASVEPPAPTQPPAPIPPPPPLAPDAIAPPVEAVLSTVAEVTLPEPVSVPVPATAGPPDPPAETPEQPERPHEKSAPVPPAASVLPQPVPDASALALLPNRPLDEERAWLRRTLSREFDTLASSVARIMSEHPGMQSPGLSTDDVLADSVAVRLFLSARGASVDAGLRTGRNGPHVPLARCAVSGLSRLPSFRGTTVFRMSPRPEEWDLYRGRRVVTDWGFVSTLTQPCESQDGDTDILVWSMTGRRTGLLEPEGDEHIDDRVVYLPGTSFKVLDLREPTGGERGAILIREIGGNEIDDHGRVDPDRVSLDELAVTALDRSLERWAGGQTKRRIGSAARARFDVLPGLAEGGRR
;
A
#
# COMPACT_ATOMS: atom_id res chain seq x y z
N MET A 1 -61.91 -3.05 -33.33
CA MET A 1 -62.57 -2.62 -32.07
C MET A 1 -62.44 -3.64 -30.91
N ALA A 2 -61.38 -4.48 -30.85
CA ALA A 2 -61.27 -5.53 -29.80
C ALA A 2 -59.94 -5.61 -29.03
N ASN A 3 -58.87 -4.96 -29.49
CA ASN A 3 -57.54 -5.04 -28.84
C ASN A 3 -57.22 -3.87 -27.89
N GLY A 4 -58.05 -2.82 -27.83
CA GLY A 4 -57.74 -1.59 -27.09
C GLY A 4 -57.96 -1.63 -25.58
N ILE A 5 -58.64 -2.65 -25.04
CA ILE A 5 -59.14 -2.63 -23.65
C ILE A 5 -58.23 -3.43 -22.68
N ARG A 6 -57.41 -4.37 -23.17
CA ARG A 6 -56.50 -5.16 -22.31
C ARG A 6 -55.31 -4.35 -21.75
N GLY A 7 -55.03 -3.15 -22.27
CA GLY A 7 -53.98 -2.26 -21.75
C GLY A 7 -54.37 -1.46 -20.51
N LEU A 8 -55.67 -1.35 -20.18
CA LEU A 8 -56.18 -0.45 -19.14
C LEU A 8 -56.46 -1.11 -17.78
N LEU A 9 -56.21 -2.42 -17.65
CA LEU A 9 -56.53 -3.20 -16.44
C LEU A 9 -55.34 -4.01 -15.87
N ARG A 10 -54.12 -3.82 -16.40
CA ARG A 10 -52.93 -4.03 -15.57
C ARG A 10 -52.74 -2.74 -14.76
N GLY A 11 -52.83 -2.86 -13.44
CA GLY A 11 -52.53 -1.75 -12.55
C GLY A 11 -51.12 -1.23 -12.79
N LYS A 12 -50.92 0.07 -12.57
CA LYS A 12 -49.62 0.75 -12.59
C LYS A 12 -48.80 0.25 -11.40
N GLY A 13 -48.20 -0.93 -11.51
CA GLY A 13 -47.18 -1.40 -10.60
C GLY A 13 -45.93 -0.54 -10.74
N ASP A 14 -45.23 -0.32 -9.64
CA ASP A 14 -44.08 0.57 -9.59
C ASP A 14 -42.93 0.04 -10.47
N ASP A 15 -42.60 0.81 -11.49
CA ASP A 15 -41.54 0.49 -12.45
C ASP A 15 -40.19 0.90 -11.82
N PRO A 16 -39.21 -0.02 -11.63
CA PRO A 16 -38.10 0.18 -10.69
C PRO A 16 -37.05 1.17 -11.19
N GLY A 17 -37.31 2.46 -10.93
CA GLY A 17 -36.29 3.43 -10.51
C GLY A 17 -35.12 3.69 -11.46
N GLY A 18 -35.39 4.30 -12.62
CA GLY A 18 -34.53 5.31 -13.27
C GLY A 18 -33.14 4.92 -13.80
N VAL A 19 -32.59 3.74 -13.49
CA VAL A 19 -31.24 3.34 -13.92
C VAL A 19 -31.28 2.71 -15.31
N ALA A 20 -30.62 3.36 -16.28
CA ALA A 20 -30.40 2.85 -17.63
C ALA A 20 -29.08 2.06 -17.73
N GLN A 21 -28.99 1.17 -18.72
CA GLN A 21 -27.86 0.25 -18.91
C GLN A 21 -27.42 0.23 -20.38
N HIS A 22 -26.14 0.53 -20.64
CA HIS A 22 -25.56 0.52 -21.98
C HIS A 22 -24.18 -0.17 -21.98
N THR A 23 -23.89 -0.99 -22.99
CA THR A 23 -22.55 -1.54 -23.21
C THR A 23 -21.68 -0.52 -23.94
N VAL A 24 -20.52 -0.19 -23.39
CA VAL A 24 -19.56 0.76 -23.95
C VAL A 24 -18.15 0.15 -23.84
N GLY A 25 -17.46 -0.02 -24.98
CA GLY A 25 -16.14 -0.65 -24.99
C GLY A 25 -16.17 -2.06 -24.37
N ASN A 26 -15.36 -2.27 -23.35
CA ASN A 26 -15.25 -3.56 -22.63
C ASN A 26 -16.18 -3.67 -21.41
N ALA A 27 -16.96 -2.63 -21.12
CA ALA A 27 -17.73 -2.52 -19.88
C ALA A 27 -19.22 -2.23 -20.11
N LEU A 28 -19.99 -2.44 -19.04
CA LEU A 28 -21.41 -2.17 -18.94
C LEU A 28 -21.60 -0.93 -18.06
N VAL A 29 -22.11 0.17 -18.62
CA VAL A 29 -22.33 1.42 -17.89
C VAL A 29 -23.77 1.44 -17.36
N LEU A 30 -23.90 1.65 -16.05
CA LEU A 30 -25.18 1.90 -15.37
C LEU A 30 -25.25 3.39 -14.99
N HIS A 31 -26.25 4.11 -15.50
CA HIS A 31 -26.37 5.57 -15.35
C HIS A 31 -27.80 6.01 -15.03
N SER A 32 -27.94 7.14 -14.34
CA SER A 32 -29.23 7.69 -13.85
C SER A 32 -29.77 8.85 -14.69
N GLU A 33 -28.94 9.53 -15.46
CA GLU A 33 -29.36 10.55 -16.45
C GLU A 33 -29.74 9.90 -17.79
N GLU A 34 -30.41 10.65 -18.68
CA GLU A 34 -30.68 10.22 -20.07
C GLU A 34 -29.40 9.99 -20.90
N LYS A 35 -28.22 10.37 -20.39
CA LYS A 35 -26.93 10.31 -21.06
C LYS A 35 -25.82 9.84 -20.12
N ILE A 36 -24.89 9.06 -20.64
CA ILE A 36 -23.65 8.66 -19.97
C ILE A 36 -22.69 9.87 -19.83
N SER A 37 -22.05 10.02 -18.68
CA SER A 37 -21.05 11.07 -18.43
C SER A 37 -19.77 10.84 -19.25
N ALA A 38 -19.03 11.93 -19.51
CA ALA A 38 -17.74 11.83 -20.19
C ALA A 38 -16.71 11.03 -19.36
N GLU A 39 -16.81 11.06 -18.03
CA GLU A 39 -15.92 10.34 -17.10
C GLU A 39 -16.11 8.82 -17.23
N ALA A 40 -17.38 8.37 -17.25
CA ALA A 40 -17.76 6.96 -17.38
C ALA A 40 -17.61 6.43 -18.80
N GLN A 41 -17.93 7.24 -19.83
CA GLN A 41 -17.71 6.86 -21.23
C GLN A 41 -16.22 6.64 -21.51
N SER A 42 -15.36 7.55 -21.04
CA SER A 42 -13.90 7.41 -21.14
C SER A 42 -13.38 6.19 -20.38
N LEU A 43 -13.94 5.89 -19.20
CA LEU A 43 -13.59 4.70 -18.41
C LEU A 43 -13.93 3.40 -19.16
N ALA A 44 -15.17 3.28 -19.63
CA ALA A 44 -15.67 2.07 -20.27
C ALA A 44 -15.00 1.77 -21.63
N LEU A 45 -14.57 2.82 -22.35
CA LEU A 45 -13.76 2.70 -23.57
C LEU A 45 -12.29 2.36 -23.32
N SER A 46 -11.73 2.74 -22.17
CA SER A 46 -10.30 2.54 -21.87
C SER A 46 -10.00 1.25 -21.10
N VAL A 47 -10.90 0.83 -20.20
CA VAL A 47 -10.64 -0.29 -19.28
C VAL A 47 -10.35 -1.60 -20.00
N VAL A 48 -9.32 -2.32 -19.55
CA VAL A 48 -8.95 -3.65 -20.06
C VAL A 48 -10.08 -4.64 -19.76
N ALA A 49 -10.38 -5.56 -20.69
CA ALA A 49 -11.41 -6.58 -20.48
C ALA A 49 -11.00 -7.62 -19.41
N ASP A 50 -11.90 -7.90 -18.47
CA ASP A 50 -11.76 -8.99 -17.49
C ASP A 50 -12.25 -10.30 -18.13
N ALA A 51 -11.55 -11.42 -17.88
CA ALA A 51 -11.92 -12.74 -18.41
C ALA A 51 -13.00 -13.42 -17.57
N GLU A 52 -12.97 -13.25 -16.25
CA GLU A 52 -13.82 -13.94 -15.27
C GLU A 52 -15.03 -13.10 -14.83
N ASN A 53 -14.98 -11.77 -15.03
CA ASN A 53 -15.96 -10.82 -14.52
C ASN A 53 -16.58 -9.95 -15.62
N ASP A 54 -17.87 -9.64 -15.49
CA ASP A 54 -18.50 -8.54 -16.23
C ASP A 54 -18.03 -7.21 -15.60
N ILE A 55 -17.35 -6.35 -16.35
CA ILE A 55 -16.96 -5.01 -15.85
C ILE A 55 -18.18 -4.11 -15.88
N VAL A 56 -18.50 -3.49 -14.75
CA VAL A 56 -19.68 -2.64 -14.56
C VAL A 56 -19.23 -1.27 -14.05
N VAL A 57 -19.37 -0.26 -14.90
CA VAL A 57 -19.10 1.14 -14.57
C VAL A 57 -20.36 1.77 -13.99
N LEU A 58 -20.24 2.43 -12.84
CA LEU A 58 -21.34 3.09 -12.13
C LEU A 58 -21.22 4.61 -12.30
N ASP A 59 -22.24 5.21 -12.91
CA ASP A 59 -22.29 6.58 -13.41
C ASP A 59 -23.59 7.27 -12.94
N LEU A 60 -23.79 7.28 -11.62
CA LEU A 60 -25.11 7.52 -10.99
C LEU A 60 -25.29 8.92 -10.38
N GLY A 61 -24.28 9.80 -10.47
CA GLY A 61 -24.30 11.18 -9.96
C GLY A 61 -23.40 11.42 -8.75
N GLU A 62 -23.50 12.61 -8.12
CA GLU A 62 -22.83 12.92 -6.84
C GLU A 62 -23.54 12.21 -5.68
N GLY A 63 -23.25 10.93 -5.56
CA GLY A 63 -23.79 10.02 -4.55
C GLY A 63 -24.29 8.73 -5.20
N MET A 64 -24.12 7.61 -4.50
CA MET A 64 -24.72 6.33 -4.90
C MET A 64 -25.85 6.02 -3.91
N PRO A 65 -27.05 6.61 -4.06
CA PRO A 65 -28.14 6.37 -3.13
C PRO A 65 -28.58 4.91 -3.22
N ILE A 66 -28.82 4.31 -2.05
CA ILE A 66 -28.83 2.85 -1.87
C ILE A 66 -30.13 2.21 -2.42
N ASN A 67 -31.17 3.03 -2.62
CA ASN A 67 -32.34 2.70 -3.44
C ASN A 67 -31.98 2.30 -4.89
N SER A 68 -30.90 2.86 -5.47
CA SER A 68 -30.46 2.56 -6.84
C SER A 68 -29.83 1.17 -6.97
N TRP A 69 -29.39 0.54 -5.86
CA TRP A 69 -28.78 -0.79 -5.90
C TRP A 69 -29.78 -1.88 -6.33
N GLU A 70 -31.06 -1.76 -5.96
CA GLU A 70 -32.11 -2.69 -6.41
C GLU A 70 -32.44 -2.49 -7.91
N SER A 71 -32.47 -1.24 -8.40
CA SER A 71 -32.54 -0.97 -9.85
C SER A 71 -31.35 -1.55 -10.60
N MET A 72 -30.12 -1.37 -10.08
CA MET A 72 -28.89 -1.95 -10.63
C MET A 72 -28.97 -3.49 -10.70
N ALA A 73 -29.39 -4.15 -9.61
CA ALA A 73 -29.61 -5.60 -9.60
C ALA A 73 -30.73 -6.06 -10.55
N GLY A 74 -31.72 -5.21 -10.80
CA GLY A 74 -32.81 -5.43 -11.74
C GLY A 74 -32.36 -5.44 -13.21
N VAL A 75 -31.49 -4.51 -13.61
CA VAL A 75 -30.99 -4.37 -14.99
C VAL A 75 -29.80 -5.27 -15.31
N LEU A 76 -28.98 -5.61 -14.31
CA LEU A 76 -27.74 -6.37 -14.50
C LEU A 76 -27.97 -7.74 -15.17
N PRO A 77 -27.14 -8.15 -16.16
CA PRO A 77 -27.34 -9.40 -16.89
C PRO A 77 -27.38 -10.64 -15.98
N ARG A 78 -28.47 -11.40 -16.02
CA ARG A 78 -28.65 -12.65 -15.25
C ARG A 78 -27.76 -13.77 -15.82
N ARG A 79 -26.48 -13.76 -15.43
CA ARG A 79 -25.43 -14.70 -15.85
C ARG A 79 -24.61 -15.16 -14.63
N ARG A 80 -23.94 -16.32 -14.73
CA ARG A 80 -23.12 -16.91 -13.64
C ARG A 80 -21.73 -16.29 -13.46
N ARG A 81 -21.29 -15.42 -14.39
CA ARG A 81 -19.97 -14.77 -14.41
C ARG A 81 -19.77 -13.88 -13.18
N GLY A 82 -18.54 -13.54 -12.81
CA GLY A 82 -18.30 -12.53 -11.77
C GLY A 82 -18.75 -11.13 -12.20
N ILE A 83 -18.60 -10.14 -11.33
CA ILE A 83 -18.79 -8.70 -11.64
C ILE A 83 -17.59 -7.94 -11.09
N ARG A 84 -17.05 -6.98 -11.85
CA ARG A 84 -16.08 -5.98 -11.34
C ARG A 84 -16.72 -4.60 -11.37
N LEU A 85 -17.05 -4.05 -10.19
CA LEU A 85 -17.66 -2.73 -10.04
C LEU A 85 -16.61 -1.64 -10.14
N VAL A 86 -16.90 -0.57 -10.87
CA VAL A 86 -16.00 0.55 -11.08
C VAL A 86 -16.79 1.86 -10.96
N ALA A 87 -16.62 2.60 -9.85
CA ALA A 87 -17.42 3.80 -9.57
C ALA A 87 -16.75 5.09 -10.09
N CYS A 88 -17.52 5.94 -10.76
CA CYS A 88 -17.11 7.30 -11.13
C CYS A 88 -17.49 8.29 -10.00
N GLY A 89 -16.95 9.52 -10.05
CA GLY A 89 -17.24 10.57 -9.06
C GLY A 89 -16.64 10.34 -7.66
N LYS A 90 -16.81 11.34 -6.78
CA LYS A 90 -16.04 11.57 -5.54
C LYS A 90 -16.39 10.66 -4.34
N HIS A 91 -17.09 9.55 -4.53
CA HIS A 91 -17.69 8.75 -3.44
C HIS A 91 -17.20 7.30 -3.40
N HIS A 92 -15.90 7.11 -3.58
CA HIS A 92 -15.25 5.80 -3.77
C HIS A 92 -15.58 4.77 -2.65
N ASN A 93 -15.70 5.21 -1.39
CA ASN A 93 -16.03 4.35 -0.24
C ASN A 93 -17.38 3.60 -0.35
N ALA A 94 -18.33 4.06 -1.16
CA ALA A 94 -19.63 3.38 -1.32
C ALA A 94 -19.54 2.09 -2.15
N ALA A 95 -18.51 1.95 -3.00
CA ALA A 95 -18.41 0.85 -3.96
C ALA A 95 -18.19 -0.51 -3.29
N ALA A 96 -17.42 -0.58 -2.21
CA ALA A 96 -17.24 -1.80 -1.41
C ALA A 96 -18.57 -2.29 -0.80
N MET A 97 -19.42 -1.38 -0.31
CA MET A 97 -20.73 -1.72 0.24
C MET A 97 -21.68 -2.25 -0.85
N ALA A 98 -21.73 -1.55 -2.00
CA ALA A 98 -22.47 -2.01 -3.18
C ALA A 98 -21.97 -3.36 -3.68
N GLY A 99 -20.65 -3.63 -3.57
CA GLY A 99 -20.01 -4.90 -3.89
C GLY A 99 -20.52 -6.06 -3.03
N GLN A 100 -20.55 -5.89 -1.70
CA GLN A 100 -21.13 -6.88 -0.80
C GLN A 100 -22.63 -7.08 -1.09
N TRP A 101 -23.38 -5.98 -1.16
CA TRP A 101 -24.83 -6.03 -1.34
C TRP A 101 -25.22 -6.72 -2.66
N LEU A 102 -24.56 -6.38 -3.78
CA LEU A 102 -24.79 -7.04 -5.08
C LEU A 102 -24.37 -8.51 -5.07
N SER A 103 -23.28 -8.87 -4.36
CA SER A 103 -22.86 -10.27 -4.26
C SER A 103 -23.93 -11.12 -3.60
N GLU A 104 -24.45 -10.65 -2.46
CA GLU A 104 -25.50 -11.35 -1.72
C GLU A 104 -26.84 -11.33 -2.45
N ARG A 105 -27.24 -10.19 -3.04
CA ARG A 105 -28.50 -10.02 -3.79
C ARG A 105 -28.59 -10.87 -5.05
N LEU A 106 -27.48 -11.02 -5.78
CA LEU A 106 -27.43 -11.72 -7.08
C LEU A 106 -26.90 -13.16 -6.98
N GLY A 107 -26.33 -13.57 -5.84
CA GLY A 107 -25.67 -14.87 -5.68
C GLY A 107 -24.39 -15.01 -6.52
N ARG A 108 -23.72 -13.88 -6.85
CA ARG A 108 -22.53 -13.82 -7.72
C ARG A 108 -21.29 -13.40 -6.94
N THR A 109 -20.11 -13.77 -7.42
CA THR A 109 -18.86 -13.10 -7.01
C THR A 109 -18.88 -11.66 -7.52
N VAL A 110 -18.57 -10.70 -6.65
CA VAL A 110 -18.43 -9.29 -7.03
C VAL A 110 -17.10 -8.78 -6.50
N ILE A 111 -16.36 -8.04 -7.32
CA ILE A 111 -15.09 -7.41 -6.95
C ILE A 111 -15.29 -5.89 -7.05
N ALA A 112 -14.98 -5.15 -6.00
CA ALA A 112 -15.20 -3.70 -5.95
C ALA A 112 -14.03 -3.00 -5.24
N PRO A 113 -13.78 -1.70 -5.51
CA PRO A 113 -12.74 -0.96 -4.82
C PRO A 113 -13.13 -0.66 -3.37
N ASP A 114 -12.19 -0.89 -2.45
CA ASP A 114 -12.17 -0.41 -1.07
C ASP A 114 -11.02 0.58 -0.91
N GLY A 115 -11.31 1.85 -1.21
CA GLY A 115 -10.34 2.94 -1.34
C GLY A 115 -10.53 3.72 -2.63
N ASP A 116 -9.69 4.73 -2.84
CA ASP A 116 -9.85 5.65 -3.98
C ASP A 116 -9.40 5.00 -5.29
N LEU A 117 -10.24 5.11 -6.31
CA LEU A 117 -10.02 4.49 -7.62
C LEU A 117 -9.22 5.43 -8.53
N VAL A 118 -7.93 5.17 -8.64
CA VAL A 118 -7.00 5.88 -9.53
C VAL A 118 -6.98 5.20 -10.90
N ARG A 119 -7.09 6.00 -11.96
CA ARG A 119 -6.91 5.54 -13.34
C ARG A 119 -5.44 5.65 -13.72
N GLY A 120 -4.82 4.52 -14.06
CA GLY A 120 -3.47 4.46 -14.58
C GLY A 120 -3.44 4.61 -16.11
N SER A 121 -2.24 4.47 -16.68
CA SER A 121 -2.04 4.39 -18.12
C SER A 121 -2.82 3.22 -18.77
N ALA A 122 -3.23 3.44 -20.03
CA ALA A 122 -3.83 2.43 -20.91
C ALA A 122 -4.99 1.58 -20.32
N GLY A 123 -5.80 2.17 -19.42
CA GLY A 123 -6.96 1.49 -18.83
C GLY A 123 -6.65 0.59 -17.63
N THR A 124 -5.43 0.63 -17.11
CA THR A 124 -5.10 0.05 -15.80
C THR A 124 -5.86 0.81 -14.72
N LEU A 125 -6.40 0.09 -13.73
CA LEU A 125 -7.06 0.66 -12.56
C LEU A 125 -6.29 0.30 -11.28
N PHE A 126 -6.16 1.25 -10.36
CA PHE A 126 -5.41 1.12 -9.11
C PHE A 126 -6.28 1.61 -7.95
N VAL A 127 -6.34 0.87 -6.84
CA VAL A 127 -7.20 1.22 -5.70
C VAL A 127 -6.34 1.48 -4.48
N HIS A 128 -6.24 2.74 -4.07
CA HIS A 128 -5.34 3.16 -2.99
C HIS A 128 -5.87 4.41 -2.27
N SER A 129 -5.99 4.34 -0.94
CA SER A 129 -6.23 5.52 -0.08
C SER A 129 -5.73 5.39 1.36
N ALA A 130 -5.63 4.17 1.88
CA ALA A 130 -5.16 3.87 3.24
C ALA A 130 -4.43 2.50 3.28
N PRO A 131 -3.67 2.17 4.34
CA PRO A 131 -3.07 0.84 4.50
C PRO A 131 -4.13 -0.28 4.40
N GLY A 132 -3.85 -1.31 3.60
CA GLY A 132 -4.77 -2.41 3.31
C GLY A 132 -5.87 -2.12 2.28
N SER A 133 -5.97 -0.89 1.75
CA SER A 133 -6.90 -0.57 0.64
C SER A 133 -6.62 -1.41 -0.61
N GLY A 134 -7.62 -1.61 -1.47
CA GLY A 134 -7.45 -2.38 -2.69
C GLY A 134 -8.77 -2.82 -3.32
N TRP A 135 -8.69 -3.67 -4.35
CA TRP A 135 -9.82 -4.45 -4.81
C TRP A 135 -10.20 -5.49 -3.76
N VAL A 136 -11.48 -5.54 -3.41
CA VAL A 136 -12.03 -6.51 -2.45
C VAL A 136 -13.06 -7.38 -3.16
N ARG A 137 -12.91 -8.69 -2.97
CA ARG A 137 -13.73 -9.76 -3.56
C ARG A 137 -14.78 -10.23 -2.55
N PHE A 138 -16.03 -9.95 -2.86
CA PHE A 138 -17.22 -10.37 -2.15
C PHE A 138 -17.75 -11.67 -2.76
N ARG A 139 -18.15 -12.61 -1.90
CA ARG A 139 -18.79 -13.88 -2.28
C ARG A 139 -19.99 -14.14 -1.35
N PRO A 140 -21.12 -14.70 -1.82
CA PRO A 140 -22.34 -14.81 -1.02
C PRO A 140 -22.12 -15.55 0.31
N GLY A 141 -22.47 -14.90 1.42
CA GLY A 141 -22.38 -15.49 2.78
C GLY A 141 -20.96 -15.74 3.32
N LYS A 142 -19.92 -15.29 2.62
CA LYS A 142 -18.52 -15.30 3.06
C LYS A 142 -18.07 -13.90 3.50
N GLN A 143 -17.00 -13.82 4.28
CA GLN A 143 -16.36 -12.54 4.58
C GLN A 143 -15.70 -11.94 3.32
N PRO A 144 -15.56 -10.61 3.22
CA PRO A 144 -14.79 -9.96 2.17
C PRO A 144 -13.32 -10.39 2.17
N ASP A 145 -12.73 -10.51 0.99
CA ASP A 145 -11.41 -11.11 0.72
C ASP A 145 -10.58 -10.15 -0.15
N TRP A 146 -9.35 -9.81 0.23
CA TRP A 146 -8.53 -8.84 -0.51
C TRP A 146 -8.01 -9.47 -1.82
N ASP A 147 -8.33 -8.86 -2.95
CA ASP A 147 -8.12 -9.40 -4.30
C ASP A 147 -6.74 -9.02 -4.87
N ALA A 148 -6.52 -7.71 -5.00
CA ALA A 148 -5.38 -7.07 -5.67
C ALA A 148 -5.32 -5.57 -5.36
N LYS A 149 -4.19 -4.91 -5.60
CA LYS A 149 -4.07 -3.43 -5.61
C LYS A 149 -4.35 -2.86 -7.01
N ARG A 150 -3.96 -3.59 -8.06
CA ARG A 150 -4.09 -3.21 -9.48
C ARG A 150 -5.06 -4.11 -10.24
N TYR A 151 -5.65 -3.58 -11.30
CA TYR A 151 -6.44 -4.34 -12.26
C TYR A 151 -6.10 -3.90 -13.71
N PRO A 152 -5.70 -4.82 -14.62
CA PRO A 152 -5.33 -6.21 -14.36
C PRO A 152 -4.21 -6.31 -13.31
N ALA A 153 -4.24 -7.37 -12.50
CA ALA A 153 -3.24 -7.58 -11.46
C ALA A 153 -1.95 -8.18 -12.06
N PRO A 154 -0.79 -7.50 -11.97
CA PRO A 154 0.49 -8.09 -12.37
C PRO A 154 0.96 -9.15 -11.36
N LEU A 155 1.96 -9.96 -11.75
CA LEU A 155 2.52 -11.01 -10.89
C LEU A 155 3.15 -10.42 -9.60
N TRP A 156 3.75 -9.24 -9.69
CA TRP A 156 4.37 -8.49 -8.58
C TRP A 156 3.39 -7.65 -7.75
N ASP A 157 2.06 -7.69 -8.00
CA ASP A 157 1.10 -6.74 -7.41
C ASP A 157 1.12 -6.67 -5.87
N ARG A 158 1.41 -7.80 -5.22
CA ARG A 158 1.52 -7.92 -3.75
C ARG A 158 2.85 -7.44 -3.17
N ALA A 159 3.87 -7.21 -3.99
CA ALA A 159 5.21 -6.85 -3.53
C ALA A 159 5.27 -5.46 -2.88
N VAL A 160 4.49 -4.50 -3.39
CA VAL A 160 4.22 -3.21 -2.74
C VAL A 160 2.76 -2.86 -2.91
N VAL A 161 2.02 -2.93 -1.81
CA VAL A 161 0.59 -2.59 -1.72
C VAL A 161 0.34 -1.23 -1.08
N ASP A 162 1.13 -0.80 -0.09
CA ASP A 162 0.88 0.43 0.68
C ASP A 162 2.12 1.33 0.77
N ASN A 163 1.91 2.62 1.01
CA ASN A 163 2.98 3.59 1.22
C ASN A 163 3.78 3.23 2.48
N ARG A 164 5.10 3.36 2.42
CA ARG A 164 6.00 3.06 3.53
C ARG A 164 7.21 3.98 3.54
N ALA A 165 7.42 4.70 4.63
CA ALA A 165 8.66 5.42 4.88
C ALA A 165 9.87 4.45 4.84
N SER A 166 10.87 4.76 4.02
CA SER A 166 12.16 4.07 3.99
C SER A 166 13.19 4.74 4.90
N SER A 167 13.03 6.03 5.18
CA SER A 167 13.82 6.80 6.15
C SER A 167 13.00 7.98 6.68
N SER A 168 13.62 8.91 7.40
CA SER A 168 12.97 10.15 7.88
C SER A 168 12.62 11.14 6.78
N VAL A 169 13.10 10.92 5.54
CA VAL A 169 12.81 11.77 4.37
C VAL A 169 12.50 10.97 3.10
N GLY A 170 12.75 9.66 3.08
CA GLY A 170 12.46 8.78 1.95
C GLY A 170 11.16 8.00 2.11
N GLU A 171 10.38 7.91 1.04
CA GLU A 171 9.13 7.13 0.96
C GLU A 171 9.18 6.15 -0.21
N ILE A 172 8.52 5.00 -0.02
CA ILE A 172 8.25 3.99 -1.04
C ILE A 172 6.74 4.03 -1.32
N GLU A 173 6.37 4.53 -2.49
CA GLU A 173 4.98 4.64 -2.95
C GLU A 173 4.65 3.56 -4.02
N PRO A 174 3.59 2.76 -3.86
CA PRO A 174 3.02 1.97 -4.94
C PRO A 174 2.33 2.87 -5.99
N LEU A 175 2.71 2.71 -7.25
CA LEU A 175 2.06 3.35 -8.39
C LEU A 175 1.19 2.37 -9.18
N PRO A 176 0.24 2.84 -10.01
CA PRO A 176 -0.49 1.98 -10.95
C PRO A 176 0.44 1.16 -11.85
N GLY A 177 1.53 1.77 -12.35
CA GLY A 177 2.50 1.14 -13.26
C GLY A 177 3.76 0.55 -12.61
N GLY A 178 3.88 0.57 -11.28
CA GLY A 178 5.11 0.13 -10.60
C GLY A 178 5.22 0.57 -9.14
N VAL A 179 6.43 0.97 -8.76
CA VAL A 179 6.80 1.50 -7.44
C VAL A 179 7.72 2.70 -7.63
N TRP A 180 7.57 3.73 -6.80
CA TRP A 180 8.43 4.90 -6.76
C TRP A 180 9.11 5.01 -5.39
N ILE A 181 10.40 5.37 -5.38
CA ILE A 181 11.15 5.67 -4.17
C ILE A 181 11.72 7.08 -4.30
N HIS A 182 11.27 8.00 -3.44
CA HIS A 182 11.56 9.43 -3.57
C HIS A 182 11.77 10.09 -2.20
N ASP A 183 12.29 11.32 -2.23
CA ASP A 183 12.32 12.21 -1.06
C ASP A 183 10.93 12.87 -0.87
N THR A 184 10.55 13.19 0.37
CA THR A 184 9.21 13.75 0.70
C THR A 184 9.23 15.23 1.12
N ARG A 185 10.41 15.88 1.14
CA ARG A 185 10.54 17.25 1.68
C ARG A 185 9.95 18.36 0.80
N ASP A 186 9.83 18.12 -0.50
CA ASP A 186 9.19 19.04 -1.46
C ASP A 186 7.91 18.38 -2.00
N THR A 187 6.80 18.62 -1.30
CA THR A 187 5.51 18.00 -1.60
C THR A 187 4.85 18.52 -2.87
N GLU A 188 5.18 19.74 -3.32
CA GLU A 188 4.62 20.32 -4.55
C GLU A 188 5.29 19.71 -5.79
N THR A 189 6.62 19.64 -5.80
CA THR A 189 7.38 18.96 -6.87
C THR A 189 7.03 17.47 -6.92
N VAL A 190 6.97 16.79 -5.76
CA VAL A 190 6.57 15.37 -5.69
C VAL A 190 5.16 15.16 -6.25
N ALA A 191 4.17 15.99 -5.91
CA ALA A 191 2.82 15.86 -6.43
C ALA A 191 2.74 16.02 -7.97
N LEU A 192 3.46 16.98 -8.54
CA LEU A 192 3.52 17.20 -9.99
C LEU A 192 4.17 16.01 -10.73
N HIS A 193 5.22 15.43 -10.16
CA HIS A 193 5.86 14.24 -10.72
C HIS A 193 4.97 12.98 -10.55
N ARG A 194 4.28 12.85 -9.42
CA ARG A 194 3.33 11.77 -9.13
C ARG A 194 2.21 11.69 -10.17
N GLU A 195 1.55 12.81 -10.47
CA GLU A 195 0.47 12.86 -11.48
C GLU A 195 0.94 12.31 -12.83
N ARG A 196 2.15 12.73 -13.26
CA ARG A 196 2.76 12.29 -14.52
C ARG A 196 3.09 10.79 -14.52
N LEU A 197 3.60 10.26 -13.41
CA LEU A 197 3.92 8.83 -13.29
C LEU A 197 2.67 7.96 -13.25
N VAL A 198 1.63 8.39 -12.52
CA VAL A 198 0.31 7.73 -12.44
C VAL A 198 -0.32 7.56 -13.83
N GLY A 199 -0.38 8.63 -14.61
CA GLY A 199 -0.97 8.61 -15.96
C GLY A 199 -0.05 8.02 -17.05
N GLY A 200 1.27 8.02 -16.84
CA GLY A 200 2.26 7.72 -17.88
C GLY A 200 2.84 6.31 -17.88
N VAL A 201 3.13 5.74 -16.71
CA VAL A 201 3.90 4.48 -16.58
C VAL A 201 3.00 3.25 -16.83
N PRO A 202 3.36 2.32 -17.73
CA PRO A 202 2.59 1.11 -18.02
C PRO A 202 2.75 0.03 -16.93
N CYS A 203 1.62 -0.50 -16.47
CA CYS A 203 1.60 -1.69 -15.61
C CYS A 203 1.93 -2.96 -16.42
N GLN A 204 3.19 -3.36 -16.41
CA GLN A 204 3.66 -4.57 -17.11
C GLN A 204 3.40 -5.82 -16.25
N PRO A 205 2.87 -6.92 -16.81
CA PRO A 205 2.38 -8.06 -16.02
C PRO A 205 3.51 -8.86 -15.34
N ASP A 206 4.68 -8.91 -15.97
CA ASP A 206 5.88 -9.67 -15.59
C ASP A 206 7.02 -8.79 -15.05
N ARG A 207 6.85 -7.45 -15.04
CA ARG A 207 7.93 -6.48 -14.79
C ARG A 207 7.48 -5.37 -13.86
N MET A 208 8.09 -5.28 -12.69
CA MET A 208 7.88 -4.20 -11.72
C MET A 208 8.81 -3.03 -12.04
N THR A 209 8.27 -1.96 -12.61
CA THR A 209 9.03 -0.70 -12.80
C THR A 209 9.33 -0.08 -11.44
N VAL A 210 10.60 0.06 -11.08
CA VAL A 210 11.05 0.67 -9.81
C VAL A 210 11.74 2.00 -10.12
N LEU A 211 11.02 3.10 -9.95
CA LEU A 211 11.54 4.45 -10.17
C LEU A 211 12.27 4.97 -8.93
N LEU A 212 13.46 5.54 -9.10
CA LEU A 212 14.33 6.00 -8.02
C LEU A 212 14.65 7.49 -8.13
N GLY A 213 14.46 8.23 -7.04
CA GLY A 213 14.62 9.68 -6.96
C GLY A 213 13.43 10.45 -7.54
N CYS A 214 13.42 11.77 -7.37
CA CYS A 214 12.51 12.68 -8.05
C CYS A 214 13.31 13.88 -8.59
N PRO A 215 13.18 14.29 -9.87
CA PRO A 215 13.77 15.51 -10.38
C PRO A 215 13.40 16.73 -9.54
N GLY A 216 14.30 17.72 -9.47
CA GLY A 216 14.15 18.91 -8.62
C GLY A 216 14.32 18.68 -7.11
N THR A 217 14.14 17.45 -6.62
CA THR A 217 14.30 17.08 -5.21
C THR A 217 15.72 16.62 -4.88
N PRO A 218 16.14 16.59 -3.59
CA PRO A 218 17.49 16.16 -3.21
C PRO A 218 17.76 14.68 -3.48
N ALA A 219 19.02 14.35 -3.81
CA ALA A 219 19.45 13.00 -4.18
C ALA A 219 19.15 11.91 -3.13
N LEU A 220 18.41 10.87 -3.57
CA LEU A 220 17.97 9.72 -2.78
C LEU A 220 19.15 8.93 -2.17
N SER A 221 18.99 8.40 -0.94
CA SER A 221 20.03 7.56 -0.34
C SER A 221 20.01 6.13 -0.89
N LEU A 222 21.20 5.54 -0.99
CA LEU A 222 21.35 4.12 -1.32
C LEU A 222 20.71 3.20 -0.27
N ASP A 223 20.66 3.62 1.00
CA ASP A 223 20.03 2.85 2.08
C ASP A 223 18.53 2.63 1.88
N ASP A 224 17.82 3.60 1.29
CA ASP A 224 16.38 3.51 1.04
C ASP A 224 16.08 2.41 0.02
N ILE A 225 16.95 2.29 -1.00
CA ILE A 225 16.91 1.25 -2.03
C ILE A 225 17.24 -0.12 -1.44
N VAL A 226 18.21 -0.21 -0.52
CA VAL A 226 18.54 -1.45 0.21
C VAL A 226 17.37 -1.91 1.09
N ARG A 227 16.70 -1.00 1.80
CA ARG A 227 15.52 -1.32 2.62
C ARG A 227 14.36 -1.83 1.77
N PHE A 228 14.11 -1.20 0.62
CA PHE A 228 13.16 -1.69 -0.37
C PHE A 228 13.52 -3.11 -0.84
N TRP A 229 14.72 -3.32 -1.37
CA TRP A 229 15.16 -4.60 -1.93
C TRP A 229 15.07 -5.77 -0.94
N ARG A 230 15.49 -5.54 0.31
CA ARG A 230 15.41 -6.53 1.38
C ARG A 230 13.98 -6.95 1.72
N SER A 231 12.99 -6.08 1.51
CA SER A 231 11.58 -6.37 1.78
C SER A 231 10.84 -7.09 0.65
N LEU A 232 11.44 -7.18 -0.54
CA LEU A 232 10.90 -8.00 -1.64
C LEU A 232 11.18 -9.48 -1.41
N ASP A 233 10.27 -10.34 -1.83
CA ASP A 233 10.48 -11.78 -2.03
C ASP A 233 11.35 -12.06 -3.28
N PRO A 234 11.82 -13.32 -3.52
CA PRO A 234 12.66 -13.64 -4.68
C PRO A 234 12.00 -13.35 -6.04
N ASP A 235 10.73 -13.69 -6.21
CA ASP A 235 10.02 -13.55 -7.48
C ASP A 235 9.87 -12.06 -7.85
N ALA A 236 9.53 -11.22 -6.87
CA ALA A 236 9.46 -9.76 -7.03
C ALA A 236 10.84 -9.12 -7.30
N ARG A 237 11.93 -9.72 -6.83
CA ARG A 237 13.31 -9.27 -7.15
C ARG A 237 13.69 -9.57 -8.60
N GLU A 238 13.33 -10.73 -9.14
CA GLU A 238 13.58 -11.07 -10.55
C GLU A 238 12.74 -10.22 -11.53
N GLN A 239 11.52 -9.87 -11.11
CA GLN A 239 10.61 -9.00 -11.87
C GLN A 239 11.00 -7.51 -11.81
N ALA A 240 11.87 -7.08 -10.89
CA ALA A 240 12.23 -5.68 -10.74
C ALA A 240 13.01 -5.12 -11.94
N ARG A 241 12.66 -3.91 -12.37
CA ARG A 241 13.36 -3.13 -13.40
C ARG A 241 13.60 -1.71 -12.89
N PHE A 242 14.85 -1.40 -12.54
CA PHE A 242 15.22 -0.13 -11.94
C PHE A 242 15.28 1.00 -12.97
N VAL A 243 14.80 2.18 -12.59
CA VAL A 243 14.84 3.40 -13.40
C VAL A 243 15.43 4.53 -12.55
N GLN A 244 16.49 5.17 -13.02
CA GLN A 244 16.90 6.45 -12.46
C GLN A 244 15.89 7.51 -12.93
N TYR A 245 14.99 7.94 -12.05
CA TYR A 245 13.97 8.94 -12.35
C TYR A 245 14.40 10.35 -11.93
N GLY A 246 15.11 10.46 -10.81
CA GLY A 246 15.79 11.69 -10.38
C GLY A 246 17.18 11.38 -9.83
N ASP A 247 17.72 12.31 -9.04
CA ASP A 247 19.05 12.13 -8.47
C ASP A 247 19.11 11.03 -7.42
N VAL A 248 20.19 10.25 -7.47
CA VAL A 248 20.54 9.19 -6.52
C VAL A 248 21.99 9.42 -6.07
N ARG A 249 22.29 9.19 -4.80
CA ARG A 249 23.62 9.46 -4.23
C ARG A 249 24.64 8.39 -4.61
N LEU A 250 25.16 8.48 -5.83
CA LEU A 250 26.19 7.59 -6.35
C LEU A 250 27.60 7.96 -5.83
N PRO A 251 28.53 6.99 -5.74
CA PRO A 251 29.95 7.27 -5.55
C PRO A 251 30.55 8.03 -6.74
N GLU A 252 31.63 8.79 -6.50
CA GLU A 252 32.29 9.57 -7.56
C GLU A 252 32.87 8.66 -8.66
N GLY A 253 32.54 8.97 -9.92
CA GLY A 253 32.97 8.21 -11.09
C GLY A 253 32.22 6.88 -11.33
N GLU A 254 31.27 6.50 -10.47
CA GLU A 254 30.52 5.25 -10.61
C GLU A 254 29.20 5.42 -11.38
N THR A 255 28.79 4.37 -12.08
CA THR A 255 27.50 4.36 -12.81
C THR A 255 26.35 3.87 -11.93
N PHE A 256 25.14 4.38 -12.18
CA PHE A 256 23.91 4.01 -11.46
C PHE A 256 23.72 2.49 -11.35
N GLY A 257 23.63 1.79 -12.49
CA GLY A 257 23.37 0.34 -12.49
C GLY A 257 24.48 -0.49 -11.85
N GLN A 258 25.75 -0.11 -12.02
CA GLN A 258 26.85 -0.81 -11.36
C GLN A 258 26.83 -0.59 -9.84
N THR A 259 26.57 0.64 -9.39
CA THR A 259 26.39 0.97 -7.97
C THR A 259 25.31 0.11 -7.35
N LEU A 260 24.16 -0.06 -8.01
CA LEU A 260 23.08 -0.92 -7.52
C LEU A 260 23.44 -2.41 -7.53
N ALA A 261 24.13 -2.92 -8.55
CA ALA A 261 24.56 -4.32 -8.59
C ALA A 261 25.54 -4.65 -7.45
N ASP A 262 26.51 -3.77 -7.22
CA ASP A 262 27.50 -3.91 -6.14
C ASP A 262 26.87 -3.77 -4.75
N LEU A 263 25.96 -2.81 -4.57
CA LEU A 263 25.22 -2.53 -3.33
C LEU A 263 24.25 -3.67 -2.93
N LEU A 264 23.58 -4.26 -3.92
CA LEU A 264 22.58 -5.32 -3.71
C LEU A 264 23.18 -6.73 -3.81
N GLY A 265 24.47 -6.85 -4.17
CA GLY A 265 25.23 -8.10 -4.21
C GLY A 265 24.76 -9.10 -5.26
N THR A 266 24.08 -8.64 -6.31
CA THR A 266 23.35 -9.50 -7.25
C THR A 266 23.27 -8.87 -8.65
N ASN A 267 22.95 -9.68 -9.66
CA ASN A 267 22.63 -9.15 -10.98
C ASN A 267 21.34 -8.31 -10.89
N ILE A 268 21.37 -7.09 -11.44
CA ILE A 268 20.18 -6.21 -11.51
C ILE A 268 19.97 -5.71 -12.93
N VAL A 269 18.72 -5.44 -13.29
CA VAL A 269 18.37 -4.90 -14.62
C VAL A 269 17.82 -3.49 -14.47
N CYS A 270 18.41 -2.55 -15.20
CA CYS A 270 17.93 -1.18 -15.35
C CYS A 270 17.23 -1.00 -16.70
N TYR A 271 16.18 -0.17 -16.74
CA TYR A 271 15.78 0.47 -17.98
C TYR A 271 16.65 1.70 -18.26
N THR A 272 16.89 2.00 -19.54
CA THR A 272 17.60 3.21 -20.00
C THR A 272 16.77 4.49 -19.99
N GLY A 273 15.53 4.42 -19.48
CA GLY A 273 14.59 5.53 -19.35
C GLY A 273 13.29 5.09 -18.68
N VAL A 274 12.35 6.02 -18.51
CA VAL A 274 11.01 5.73 -17.98
C VAL A 274 10.17 5.09 -19.09
N PRO A 275 9.53 3.93 -18.87
CA PRO A 275 8.55 3.39 -19.81
C PRO A 275 7.29 4.26 -19.79
N MET A 276 6.84 4.68 -20.98
CA MET A 276 5.70 5.57 -21.17
C MET A 276 4.76 5.03 -22.25
N GLY A 277 3.46 4.98 -21.97
CA GLY A 277 2.44 4.54 -22.94
C GLY A 277 1.59 3.39 -22.42
N SER A 278 1.54 2.27 -23.15
CA SER A 278 0.70 1.11 -22.81
C SER A 278 1.53 -0.16 -22.58
N PRO A 279 1.08 -1.12 -21.75
CA PRO A 279 1.85 -2.36 -21.51
C PRO A 279 2.18 -3.17 -22.77
N ALA A 280 1.36 -3.08 -23.83
CA ALA A 280 1.61 -3.76 -25.10
C ALA A 280 2.41 -2.92 -26.12
N ARG A 281 2.50 -1.59 -25.92
CA ARG A 281 3.26 -0.62 -26.73
C ARG A 281 3.63 0.57 -25.85
N PHE A 282 4.86 0.59 -25.37
CA PHE A 282 5.46 1.72 -24.66
C PHE A 282 6.83 2.03 -25.27
N ASP A 283 7.21 3.30 -25.20
CA ASP A 283 8.59 3.72 -25.46
C ASP A 283 9.27 3.97 -24.10
N LEU A 284 10.55 3.63 -23.99
CA LEU A 284 11.37 4.24 -22.94
C LEU A 284 11.67 5.69 -23.35
N ARG A 285 11.69 6.61 -22.39
CA ARG A 285 12.14 8.00 -22.57
C ARG A 285 13.20 8.32 -21.52
N THR A 286 14.33 8.91 -21.92
CA THR A 286 15.32 9.41 -20.97
C THR A 286 14.70 10.49 -20.06
N VAL A 287 15.26 10.70 -18.87
CA VAL A 287 14.86 11.81 -17.98
C VAL A 287 15.98 12.83 -17.95
N ARG A 288 15.65 14.06 -18.31
CA ARG A 288 16.57 15.21 -18.34
C ARG A 288 16.78 15.80 -16.96
N ALA A 289 17.80 16.66 -16.82
CA ALA A 289 18.10 17.30 -15.53
C ALA A 289 16.97 18.22 -15.01
N ASP A 290 16.12 18.75 -15.90
CA ASP A 290 14.91 19.51 -15.56
C ASP A 290 13.69 18.61 -15.25
N GLY A 291 13.87 17.29 -15.23
CA GLY A 291 12.81 16.31 -15.05
C GLY A 291 11.88 16.15 -16.25
N SER A 292 12.17 16.76 -17.40
CA SER A 292 11.42 16.52 -18.64
C SER A 292 11.80 15.18 -19.28
N LEU A 293 10.91 14.66 -20.13
CA LEU A 293 11.15 13.41 -20.84
C LEU A 293 11.90 13.68 -22.14
N GLY A 294 13.14 13.23 -22.21
CA GLY A 294 14.04 13.36 -23.35
C GLY A 294 13.73 12.35 -24.47
N TRP A 295 14.78 11.76 -25.04
CA TRP A 295 14.72 10.97 -26.28
C TRP A 295 14.44 9.48 -26.03
N PRO A 296 14.00 8.71 -27.06
CA PRO A 296 13.78 7.27 -26.94
C PRO A 296 15.06 6.45 -27.26
N PRO A 297 15.69 5.78 -26.27
CA PRO A 297 16.95 5.04 -26.45
C PRO A 297 16.82 3.78 -27.30
N PHE A 298 17.97 3.24 -27.74
CA PHE A 298 18.04 2.03 -28.59
C PHE A 298 18.28 0.75 -27.79
N ALA A 299 19.26 0.76 -26.88
CA ALA A 299 19.31 -0.22 -25.79
C ALA A 299 18.19 0.11 -24.80
N LEU A 300 17.40 -0.89 -24.39
CA LEU A 300 16.22 -0.71 -23.54
C LEU A 300 16.46 -1.23 -22.12
N GLU A 301 16.88 -2.50 -21.99
CA GLU A 301 17.27 -3.10 -20.71
C GLU A 301 18.79 -3.32 -20.66
N LEU A 302 19.41 -2.88 -19.57
CA LEU A 302 20.83 -3.10 -19.25
C LEU A 302 20.94 -3.94 -17.99
N SER A 303 21.59 -5.11 -18.09
CA SER A 303 21.91 -5.96 -16.93
C SER A 303 23.31 -5.66 -16.42
N TYR A 304 23.43 -5.40 -15.12
CA TYR A 304 24.69 -5.15 -14.42
C TYR A 304 24.97 -6.31 -13.45
N SER A 305 26.23 -6.75 -13.39
CA SER A 305 26.69 -7.79 -12.45
C SER A 305 27.53 -7.18 -11.33
N PRO A 306 27.47 -7.74 -10.11
CA PRO A 306 28.31 -7.32 -9.01
C PRO A 306 29.78 -7.61 -9.31
N ARG A 307 30.66 -6.74 -8.82
CA ARG A 307 32.10 -6.94 -8.76
C ARG A 307 32.43 -8.10 -7.85
N ALA A 308 33.46 -8.87 -8.20
CA ALA A 308 33.99 -9.91 -7.31
C ALA A 308 34.64 -9.32 -6.04
N HIS A 309 35.20 -8.11 -6.15
CA HIS A 309 35.79 -7.35 -5.04
C HIS A 309 35.58 -5.85 -5.29
N PRO A 310 35.42 -4.96 -4.27
CA PRO A 310 35.17 -3.53 -4.47
C PRO A 310 36.17 -2.82 -5.41
N ASN A 311 37.46 -3.17 -5.27
CA ASN A 311 38.57 -2.60 -6.06
C ASN A 311 38.74 -3.26 -7.44
N SER A 312 37.93 -4.26 -7.80
CA SER A 312 37.97 -4.88 -9.13
C SER A 312 37.21 -4.03 -10.14
N ARG A 313 37.70 -3.97 -11.39
CA ARG A 313 37.02 -3.21 -12.45
C ARG A 313 35.63 -3.81 -12.72
N ALA A 314 34.61 -2.95 -12.80
CA ALA A 314 33.27 -3.31 -13.24
C ALA A 314 33.29 -4.13 -14.54
N ARG A 315 32.41 -5.14 -14.61
CA ARG A 315 32.02 -5.72 -15.90
C ARG A 315 31.17 -4.68 -16.64
N ARG A 316 31.17 -4.68 -17.98
CA ARG A 316 30.23 -3.83 -18.71
C ARG A 316 28.81 -4.36 -18.55
N PRO A 317 27.79 -3.48 -18.58
CA PRO A 317 26.42 -3.93 -18.68
C PRO A 317 26.20 -4.71 -19.99
N SER A 318 25.42 -5.79 -19.92
CA SER A 318 24.90 -6.45 -21.12
C SER A 318 23.54 -5.85 -21.50
N VAL A 319 23.39 -5.50 -22.77
CA VAL A 319 22.09 -5.08 -23.33
C VAL A 319 21.22 -6.32 -23.47
N LEU A 320 20.14 -6.42 -22.69
CA LEU A 320 19.21 -7.55 -22.72
C LEU A 320 18.14 -7.39 -23.80
N SER A 321 17.57 -6.19 -23.92
CA SER A 321 16.54 -5.86 -24.90
C SER A 321 16.85 -4.52 -25.56
N HIS A 322 16.38 -4.36 -26.81
CA HIS A 322 16.69 -3.21 -27.65
C HIS A 322 15.58 -3.01 -28.69
N ARG A 323 15.55 -1.83 -29.33
CA ARG A 323 14.71 -1.56 -30.52
C ARG A 323 15.60 -1.38 -31.76
N ALA A 324 15.16 -1.92 -32.89
CA ALA A 324 15.90 -1.79 -34.16
C ALA A 324 16.08 -0.30 -34.57
N PRO A 325 17.21 0.07 -35.19
CA PRO A 325 17.49 1.46 -35.57
C PRO A 325 16.56 1.95 -36.70
N LEU A 326 16.17 1.05 -37.61
CA LEU A 326 15.24 1.33 -38.71
C LEU A 326 14.25 0.15 -38.83
N ARG A 327 13.05 0.41 -39.35
CA ARG A 327 11.98 -0.59 -39.49
C ARG A 327 12.24 -1.72 -40.51
N TRP A 328 13.31 -1.61 -41.29
CA TRP A 328 13.56 -2.44 -42.48
C TRP A 328 15.00 -3.00 -42.55
N THR A 329 15.80 -2.86 -41.50
CA THR A 329 17.18 -3.37 -41.45
C THR A 329 17.23 -4.80 -40.91
N GLU A 330 17.92 -5.69 -41.60
CA GLU A 330 18.15 -7.07 -41.21
C GLU A 330 19.17 -7.15 -40.05
N GLU A 331 18.86 -7.95 -39.03
CA GLU A 331 19.74 -8.20 -37.88
C GLU A 331 20.65 -9.40 -38.16
N ILE A 332 21.96 -9.17 -38.15
CA ILE A 332 22.99 -10.18 -38.49
C ILE A 332 23.30 -11.05 -37.27
N THR A 333 23.48 -10.38 -36.13
CA THR A 333 23.74 -10.95 -34.80
C THR A 333 23.15 -10.01 -33.75
N PRO A 334 22.86 -10.47 -32.51
CA PRO A 334 22.13 -9.67 -31.52
C PRO A 334 22.66 -8.23 -31.35
N ARG A 335 21.83 -7.25 -31.75
CA ARG A 335 22.07 -5.79 -31.79
C ARG A 335 22.87 -5.23 -32.98
N VAL A 336 23.24 -6.05 -33.96
CA VAL A 336 24.08 -5.64 -35.11
C VAL A 336 23.29 -5.80 -36.42
N TYR A 337 23.07 -4.68 -37.11
CA TYR A 337 22.23 -4.60 -38.31
C TYR A 337 23.06 -4.29 -39.56
N TRP A 338 22.70 -4.89 -40.70
CA TRP A 338 23.24 -4.46 -42.00
C TRP A 338 22.76 -3.05 -42.35
N TYR A 339 23.66 -2.21 -42.86
CA TYR A 339 23.32 -0.85 -43.32
C TYR A 339 23.86 -0.54 -44.72
N ALA A 340 25.11 -0.91 -45.01
CA ALA A 340 25.72 -0.86 -46.33
C ALA A 340 26.67 -2.06 -46.51
N PRO A 341 27.08 -2.45 -47.73
CA PRO A 341 27.99 -3.59 -47.93
C PRO A 341 29.33 -3.46 -47.18
N ASP A 342 29.74 -2.23 -46.87
CA ASP A 342 30.94 -1.88 -46.10
C ASP A 342 30.69 -1.58 -44.61
N ALA A 343 29.42 -1.52 -44.15
CA ALA A 343 29.07 -0.99 -42.82
C ALA A 343 27.87 -1.66 -42.13
N VAL A 344 27.99 -1.78 -40.81
CA VAL A 344 26.93 -2.25 -39.90
C VAL A 344 26.62 -1.20 -38.84
N VAL A 345 25.40 -1.26 -38.30
CA VAL A 345 24.95 -0.46 -37.16
C VAL A 345 24.84 -1.35 -35.94
N GLU A 346 25.67 -1.10 -34.93
CA GLU A 346 25.63 -1.78 -33.63
C GLU A 346 24.94 -0.91 -32.58
N ILE A 347 23.95 -1.47 -31.86
CA ILE A 347 23.31 -0.79 -30.73
C ILE A 347 24.20 -0.94 -29.49
N VAL A 348 24.59 0.20 -28.92
CA VAL A 348 25.41 0.30 -27.71
C VAL A 348 24.62 1.03 -26.61
N PRO A 349 25.02 0.95 -25.32
CA PRO A 349 24.27 1.58 -24.23
C PRO A 349 24.01 3.09 -24.42
N SER A 350 24.92 3.81 -25.08
CA SER A 350 24.82 5.25 -25.34
C SER A 350 24.04 5.65 -26.60
N GLY A 351 23.62 4.70 -27.44
CA GLY A 351 22.97 4.99 -28.71
C GLY A 351 23.34 4.00 -29.83
N LEU A 352 23.74 4.54 -30.98
CA LEU A 352 24.06 3.74 -32.17
C LEU A 352 25.52 3.93 -32.59
N TRP A 353 26.14 2.88 -33.11
CA TRP A 353 27.51 2.90 -33.64
C TRP A 353 27.58 2.37 -35.06
N VAL A 354 27.91 3.26 -36.01
CA VAL A 354 28.22 2.92 -37.41
C VAL A 354 29.68 2.51 -37.52
N ARG A 355 29.93 1.27 -37.93
CA ARG A 355 31.28 0.71 -38.06
C ARG A 355 31.42 -0.20 -39.27
N GLY A 356 32.66 -0.55 -39.60
CA GLY A 356 32.94 -1.61 -40.55
C GLY A 356 32.40 -2.97 -40.07
N VAL A 357 32.22 -3.90 -41.01
CA VAL A 357 31.78 -5.28 -40.75
C VAL A 357 32.75 -5.99 -39.79
N GLU A 358 34.04 -5.87 -40.07
CA GLU A 358 35.16 -6.26 -39.19
C GLU A 358 35.14 -5.44 -37.89
N GLU A 359 35.31 -6.06 -36.73
CA GLU A 359 35.21 -5.37 -35.43
C GLU A 359 36.45 -4.48 -35.16
N PRO A 360 36.27 -3.16 -34.93
CA PRO A 360 37.36 -2.25 -34.58
C PRO A 360 38.00 -2.54 -33.22
N ALA A 361 39.32 -2.35 -33.10
CA ALA A 361 40.09 -2.62 -31.89
C ALA A 361 39.72 -1.75 -30.65
N ASN A 362 38.88 -0.72 -30.83
CA ASN A 362 38.31 0.10 -29.76
C ASN A 362 36.85 -0.22 -29.43
N ALA A 363 36.22 -1.24 -30.04
CA ALA A 363 34.82 -1.62 -29.80
C ALA A 363 34.49 -1.72 -28.30
N GLU A 364 35.42 -2.29 -27.56
CA GLU A 364 35.42 -2.47 -26.11
C GLU A 364 35.43 -1.17 -25.29
N ARG A 365 35.70 -0.02 -25.90
CA ARG A 365 35.49 1.32 -25.29
C ARG A 365 34.15 1.90 -25.71
N VAL A 366 33.78 1.79 -26.98
CA VAL A 366 32.50 2.28 -27.52
C VAL A 366 31.30 1.64 -26.81
N ARG A 367 31.34 0.32 -26.62
CA ARG A 367 30.36 -0.47 -25.82
C ARG A 367 30.30 -0.11 -24.34
N GLY A 368 31.27 0.67 -23.85
CA GLY A 368 31.33 1.15 -22.46
C GLY A 368 31.00 2.63 -22.28
N ALA A 369 30.60 3.33 -23.35
CA ALA A 369 30.15 4.71 -23.26
C ALA A 369 28.82 4.81 -22.46
N VAL A 370 28.71 5.84 -21.63
CA VAL A 370 27.53 6.13 -20.83
C VAL A 370 26.46 6.80 -21.71
N LEU A 371 25.18 6.53 -21.41
CA LEU A 371 24.06 7.19 -22.06
C LEU A 371 23.92 8.64 -21.61
N ASP A 372 23.80 9.55 -22.58
CA ASP A 372 23.43 10.94 -22.35
C ASP A 372 21.89 11.06 -22.31
N PRO A 373 21.29 11.56 -21.21
CA PRO A 373 19.84 11.76 -21.15
C PRO A 373 19.34 12.89 -22.05
N GLU A 374 20.18 13.86 -22.42
CA GLU A 374 19.74 15.06 -23.13
C GLU A 374 19.54 14.83 -24.63
N GLY A 375 20.40 14.02 -25.27
CA GLY A 375 20.30 13.70 -26.70
C GLY A 375 20.98 12.38 -27.08
N GLY A 376 20.52 11.78 -28.19
CA GLY A 376 21.06 10.50 -28.66
C GLY A 376 22.45 10.63 -29.27
N THR A 377 23.40 9.81 -28.81
CA THR A 377 24.75 9.76 -29.41
C THR A 377 24.73 8.88 -30.65
N LEU A 378 25.18 9.41 -31.80
CA LEU A 378 25.45 8.62 -33.00
C LEU A 378 26.96 8.56 -33.25
N ILE A 379 27.53 7.39 -33.05
CA ILE A 379 28.96 7.15 -33.08
C ILE A 379 29.34 6.65 -34.48
N PHE A 380 30.42 7.17 -35.06
CA PHE A 380 31.01 6.60 -36.28
C PHE A 380 32.43 6.13 -36.00
N ASP A 381 32.82 4.99 -36.56
CA ASP A 381 34.20 4.52 -36.44
C ASP A 381 35.18 5.39 -37.24
N ASP A 382 36.26 5.80 -36.58
CA ASP A 382 37.37 6.54 -37.17
C ASP A 382 38.74 5.89 -36.88
N THR A 383 38.77 4.62 -36.48
CA THR A 383 40.03 3.89 -36.20
C THR A 383 40.82 3.59 -37.47
N VAL A 384 40.12 3.29 -38.56
CA VAL A 384 40.70 3.12 -39.89
C VAL A 384 40.52 4.42 -40.67
N ALA A 385 41.57 5.24 -40.73
CA ALA A 385 41.52 6.59 -41.30
C ALA A 385 40.95 6.65 -42.74
N GLU A 386 41.22 5.63 -43.56
CA GLU A 386 40.69 5.49 -44.93
C GLU A 386 39.17 5.30 -44.95
N ARG A 387 38.60 4.59 -43.97
CA ARG A 387 37.16 4.32 -43.84
C ARG A 387 36.43 5.40 -43.01
N ALA A 388 37.15 6.19 -42.21
CA ALA A 388 36.61 7.18 -41.28
C ALA A 388 35.78 8.31 -41.95
N ALA A 389 36.06 8.65 -43.21
CA ALA A 389 35.22 9.59 -43.96
C ALA A 389 33.86 8.96 -44.32
N ARG A 390 33.89 7.71 -44.80
CA ARG A 390 32.74 6.92 -45.22
C ARG A 390 31.82 6.52 -44.06
N MET A 391 32.38 6.12 -42.92
CA MET A 391 31.57 5.82 -41.72
C MET A 391 30.83 7.07 -41.20
N ARG A 392 31.44 8.26 -41.29
CA ARG A 392 30.79 9.53 -40.94
C ARG A 392 29.68 9.92 -41.92
N GLU A 393 29.88 9.70 -43.22
CA GLU A 393 28.85 9.88 -44.25
C GLU A 393 27.63 8.99 -43.97
N LEU A 394 27.87 7.69 -43.74
CA LEU A 394 26.82 6.72 -43.43
C LEU A 394 26.11 7.02 -42.09
N ALA A 395 26.81 7.57 -41.10
CA ALA A 395 26.18 8.07 -39.87
C ALA A 395 25.30 9.30 -40.13
N ALA A 396 25.72 10.24 -40.98
CA ALA A 396 24.91 11.40 -41.33
C ALA A 396 23.64 11.00 -42.11
N ASP A 397 23.75 10.04 -43.04
CA ASP A 397 22.63 9.43 -43.76
C ASP A 397 21.69 8.67 -42.82
N LEU A 398 22.22 7.90 -41.85
CA LEU A 398 21.43 7.22 -40.83
C LEU A 398 20.65 8.20 -39.96
N ALA A 399 21.30 9.25 -39.45
CA ALA A 399 20.63 10.32 -38.69
C ALA A 399 19.51 10.96 -39.51
N ALA A 400 19.77 11.34 -40.76
CA ALA A 400 18.79 11.98 -41.65
C ALA A 400 17.56 11.11 -41.96
N ARG A 401 17.64 9.78 -41.79
CA ARG A 401 16.54 8.82 -41.95
C ARG A 401 15.76 8.54 -40.65
N MET A 402 16.14 9.17 -39.53
CA MET A 402 15.62 8.84 -38.20
C MET A 402 14.94 10.05 -37.55
N ASP A 403 13.62 10.10 -37.69
CA ASP A 403 12.75 11.12 -37.08
C ASP A 403 12.99 11.25 -35.56
N ASP A 404 13.19 10.13 -34.86
CA ASP A 404 13.42 10.07 -33.41
C ASP A 404 14.73 10.74 -32.95
N LEU A 405 15.81 10.63 -33.76
CA LEU A 405 17.13 11.18 -33.41
C LEU A 405 17.26 12.63 -33.84
N THR A 406 16.69 12.99 -34.99
CA THR A 406 16.67 14.37 -35.48
C THR A 406 15.82 15.28 -34.59
N ALA A 407 14.66 14.82 -34.12
CA ALA A 407 13.85 15.53 -33.12
C ALA A 407 14.55 15.66 -31.74
N ALA A 408 15.56 14.83 -31.46
CA ALA A 408 16.32 14.82 -30.21
C ALA A 408 17.63 15.63 -30.24
N GLY A 409 18.01 16.21 -31.38
CA GLY A 409 19.27 16.96 -31.51
C GLY A 409 20.53 16.08 -31.43
N SER A 410 20.47 14.86 -32.00
CA SER A 410 21.54 13.86 -31.91
C SER A 410 22.93 14.36 -32.35
N VAL A 411 23.96 14.08 -31.55
CA VAL A 411 25.35 14.49 -31.83
C VAL A 411 26.09 13.36 -32.54
N LEU A 412 26.73 13.67 -33.68
CA LEU A 412 27.67 12.75 -34.34
C LEU A 412 29.05 12.81 -33.65
N VAL A 413 29.50 11.68 -33.10
CA VAL A 413 30.74 11.57 -32.32
C VAL A 413 31.72 10.58 -32.98
N PRO A 414 33.01 10.93 -33.16
CA PRO A 414 34.03 9.98 -33.59
C PRO A 414 34.31 8.96 -32.48
N ALA A 415 34.46 7.68 -32.83
CA ALA A 415 34.77 6.63 -31.86
C ALA A 415 36.09 6.91 -31.07
N SER A 416 37.04 7.64 -31.65
CA SER A 416 38.27 8.11 -30.98
C SER A 416 38.05 9.12 -29.85
N VAL A 417 36.99 9.94 -29.89
CA VAL A 417 36.68 10.92 -28.83
C VAL A 417 36.24 10.22 -27.55
N LEU A 418 35.69 9.01 -27.66
CA LEU A 418 35.39 8.11 -26.54
C LEU A 418 36.63 7.35 -26.05
N VAL A 419 37.83 7.72 -26.49
CA VAL A 419 39.13 7.14 -26.11
C VAL A 419 40.08 8.21 -25.56
N PRO A 420 40.18 8.39 -24.23
CA PRO A 420 41.17 9.26 -23.62
C PRO A 420 42.59 8.94 -24.11
N GLY A 421 43.27 9.95 -24.66
CA GLY A 421 44.66 9.87 -25.14
C GLY A 421 44.83 9.61 -26.65
N MET A 422 43.78 9.26 -27.40
CA MET A 422 43.88 9.03 -28.85
C MET A 422 43.53 10.30 -29.63
N LYS A 423 44.56 11.05 -30.08
CA LYS A 423 44.32 12.23 -30.92
C LYS A 423 43.63 11.81 -32.24
N PRO A 424 42.57 12.50 -32.68
CA PRO A 424 41.93 12.22 -33.97
C PRO A 424 42.93 12.44 -35.11
N ALA A 425 42.80 11.66 -36.18
CA ALA A 425 43.65 11.78 -37.36
C ALA A 425 43.61 13.22 -37.92
N GLY A 426 44.78 13.87 -38.00
CA GLY A 426 44.87 15.30 -38.26
C GLY A 426 44.32 15.68 -39.64
N ARG A 427 43.39 16.64 -39.69
CA ARG A 427 42.96 17.26 -40.95
C ARG A 427 44.15 17.95 -41.62
N ALA A 428 44.51 17.52 -42.81
CA ALA A 428 45.22 18.38 -43.76
C ALA A 428 44.30 19.57 -44.09
N GLY A 429 44.82 20.79 -43.96
CA GLY A 429 44.02 22.01 -44.09
C GLY A 429 43.70 22.36 -45.54
N ALA A 430 42.40 22.39 -45.88
CA ALA A 430 41.86 23.19 -46.97
C ALA A 430 40.78 24.11 -46.38
N ALA A 431 40.89 25.41 -46.63
CA ALA A 431 40.02 26.41 -46.00
C ALA A 431 38.71 26.60 -46.78
N ALA A 432 37.60 26.54 -46.07
CA ALA A 432 36.29 27.05 -46.50
C ALA A 432 35.48 27.39 -45.23
N ASP A 433 35.01 28.64 -45.11
CA ASP A 433 34.27 29.10 -43.94
C ASP A 433 32.84 28.55 -43.92
N VAL A 434 32.49 27.86 -42.83
CA VAL A 434 31.12 27.65 -42.34
C VAL A 434 31.18 27.67 -40.80
N ASP A 435 30.22 28.33 -40.15
CA ASP A 435 30.27 28.65 -38.71
C ASP A 435 30.53 27.44 -37.79
N ALA A 436 31.54 27.59 -36.93
CA ALA A 436 31.90 26.61 -35.90
C ALA A 436 31.51 27.13 -34.50
N SER A 437 30.24 26.95 -34.10
CA SER A 437 29.72 27.37 -32.80
C SER A 437 28.79 26.33 -32.15
N ALA A 438 29.34 25.15 -31.84
CA ALA A 438 28.60 24.05 -31.19
C ALA A 438 29.47 23.05 -30.40
N VAL A 439 30.54 23.49 -29.72
CA VAL A 439 31.26 22.64 -28.74
C VAL A 439 31.62 23.44 -27.50
N ALA A 440 30.88 23.24 -26.41
CA ALA A 440 31.15 23.82 -25.09
C ALA A 440 30.58 22.93 -23.97
N VAL A 441 31.15 21.74 -23.79
CA VAL A 441 30.94 20.93 -22.57
C VAL A 441 31.97 21.36 -21.54
N ALA A 442 31.56 21.52 -20.28
CA ALA A 442 32.35 22.23 -19.26
C ALA A 442 33.42 21.34 -18.60
N GLU A 443 34.66 21.85 -18.53
CA GLU A 443 35.70 21.35 -17.62
C GLU A 443 36.02 22.45 -16.59
N SER A 444 35.36 22.38 -15.42
CA SER A 444 35.34 23.45 -14.42
C SER A 444 36.32 23.18 -13.25
N VAL A 445 37.63 23.19 -13.53
CA VAL A 445 38.66 23.24 -12.48
C VAL A 445 39.06 24.69 -12.20
N ARG A 446 38.86 25.17 -10.97
CA ARG A 446 39.18 26.55 -10.57
C ARG A 446 40.69 26.78 -10.47
N ALA A 447 41.18 27.80 -11.18
CA ALA A 447 42.44 28.49 -10.89
C ALA A 447 42.24 30.01 -10.99
N SER A 448 42.96 30.80 -10.18
CA SER A 448 42.58 32.18 -9.84
C SER A 448 43.45 33.27 -10.47
N THR A 449 42.86 34.47 -10.57
CA THR A 449 43.53 35.81 -10.60
C THR A 449 44.39 36.18 -11.84
N PRO A 450 44.68 37.48 -12.07
CA PRO A 450 44.09 38.72 -11.52
C PRO A 450 43.57 39.72 -12.60
N ALA A 451 42.88 40.80 -12.17
CA ALA A 451 42.58 41.97 -13.01
C ALA A 451 42.92 43.31 -12.27
N PRO A 452 43.27 44.41 -12.97
CA PRO A 452 43.98 45.55 -12.36
C PRO A 452 43.14 46.78 -11.95
N LYS A 453 43.84 47.76 -11.35
CA LYS A 453 43.38 48.95 -10.58
C LYS A 453 42.74 50.09 -11.40
N ALA A 454 41.77 50.80 -10.79
CA ALA A 454 41.66 52.27 -10.71
C ALA A 454 40.64 52.63 -9.59
N THR A 455 40.95 53.20 -8.41
CA THR A 455 41.56 54.49 -8.00
C THR A 455 40.60 55.71 -8.02
N ALA A 456 40.04 56.11 -6.86
CA ALA A 456 39.81 57.52 -6.43
C ALA A 456 39.26 57.65 -4.96
N ALA A 457 39.43 58.83 -4.35
CA ALA A 457 39.17 59.26 -2.95
C ALA A 457 37.73 59.03 -2.37
N VAL A 458 37.43 58.90 -1.06
CA VAL A 458 37.93 59.49 0.23
C VAL A 458 37.48 60.96 0.46
N PRO A 459 37.07 61.47 1.66
CA PRO A 459 36.89 60.89 3.02
C PRO A 459 35.38 60.87 3.48
N ARG A 460 34.89 60.86 4.75
CA ARG A 460 35.39 61.30 6.08
C ARG A 460 34.54 60.83 7.30
N ALA A 461 35.20 60.48 8.42
CA ALA A 461 34.82 60.53 9.86
C ALA A 461 33.51 59.92 10.43
N GLN A 462 33.68 59.02 11.43
CA GLN A 462 33.26 59.05 12.87
C GLN A 462 32.14 60.02 13.34
N PRO A 463 31.35 59.74 14.42
CA PRO A 463 31.65 58.92 15.63
C PRO A 463 30.62 57.78 15.95
N THR A 464 31.00 56.65 16.58
CA THR A 464 31.09 56.32 18.03
C THR A 464 29.78 55.83 18.68
N ALA A 465 29.88 54.82 19.55
CA ALA A 465 28.77 54.09 20.16
C ALA A 465 28.13 54.80 21.38
N MET A 466 26.93 54.35 21.79
CA MET A 466 26.64 54.00 23.19
C MET A 466 25.39 53.13 23.36
N THR A 467 25.55 52.15 24.25
CA THR A 467 24.60 51.31 24.99
C THR A 467 23.23 51.94 25.32
N GLY A 468 22.13 51.19 25.16
CA GLY A 468 20.79 51.58 25.63
C GLY A 468 19.80 50.40 25.69
N LEU A 469 19.15 50.20 26.83
CA LEU A 469 18.24 49.08 27.16
C LEU A 469 16.76 49.41 26.81
N VAL A 470 15.87 48.42 26.98
CA VAL A 470 14.40 48.47 27.10
C VAL A 470 13.59 48.19 25.82
N VAL A 471 12.70 47.20 25.94
CA VAL A 471 11.55 46.93 25.06
C VAL A 471 10.29 47.51 25.71
N PRO A 472 9.41 48.15 24.93
CA PRO A 472 7.98 47.88 25.06
C PRO A 472 7.33 47.46 23.72
N GLU A 473 6.13 46.90 23.86
CA GLU A 473 5.32 46.26 22.82
C GLU A 473 4.37 47.25 22.10
N VAL A 474 3.73 46.79 21.00
CA VAL A 474 2.40 47.17 20.44
C VAL A 474 2.37 47.68 18.98
N ALA A 475 1.37 47.17 18.25
CA ALA A 475 0.77 47.61 16.96
C ALA A 475 1.54 47.37 15.64
N ALA A 476 1.02 46.42 14.85
CA ALA A 476 1.28 46.26 13.41
C ALA A 476 -0.02 46.46 12.59
N PRO A 477 -0.02 47.24 11.49
CA PRO A 477 -1.21 47.39 10.65
C PRO A 477 -1.00 47.27 9.12
N GLU A 478 -0.25 46.27 8.61
CA GLU A 478 -0.06 46.11 7.15
C GLU A 478 -0.77 44.89 6.51
N ALA A 479 -1.08 43.84 7.27
CA ALA A 479 -1.65 42.59 6.72
C ALA A 479 -3.01 42.75 6.00
N GLN A 480 -3.79 43.80 6.30
CA GLN A 480 -5.10 44.03 5.68
C GLN A 480 -5.05 44.70 4.30
N ALA A 481 -3.90 45.29 3.89
CA ALA A 481 -3.78 45.88 2.57
C ALA A 481 -3.69 44.81 1.47
N LEU A 482 -2.86 43.79 1.70
CA LEU A 482 -2.64 42.69 0.75
C LEU A 482 -3.91 41.84 0.54
N GLN A 483 -4.67 41.58 1.61
CA GLN A 483 -5.89 40.77 1.53
C GLN A 483 -6.99 41.43 0.68
N ARG A 484 -7.09 42.77 0.69
CA ARG A 484 -8.02 43.51 -0.19
C ARG A 484 -7.57 43.44 -1.64
N TYR A 485 -6.28 43.67 -1.91
CA TYR A 485 -5.69 43.59 -3.25
C TYR A 485 -5.91 42.21 -3.91
N LEU A 486 -5.81 41.12 -3.13
CA LEU A 486 -6.07 39.76 -3.61
C LEU A 486 -7.57 39.42 -3.78
N SER A 487 -8.48 40.21 -3.19
CA SER A 487 -9.93 39.97 -3.29
C SER A 487 -10.52 40.57 -4.58
N ASP A 488 -10.13 41.81 -4.93
CA ASP A 488 -10.69 42.53 -6.09
C ASP A 488 -10.25 41.97 -7.45
N GLN A 489 -9.17 41.16 -7.48
CA GLN A 489 -8.64 40.53 -8.70
C GLN A 489 -9.52 39.41 -9.27
N LYS A 490 -10.50 38.87 -8.52
CA LYS A 490 -11.21 37.64 -8.90
C LYS A 490 -12.36 37.84 -9.92
N THR A 491 -12.49 39.02 -10.52
CA THR A 491 -13.63 39.38 -11.38
C THR A 491 -13.23 40.06 -12.71
N GLN A 492 -12.12 39.65 -13.33
CA GLN A 492 -11.84 39.98 -14.74
C GLN A 492 -10.93 38.93 -15.38
N ALA A 493 -11.09 38.73 -16.70
CA ALA A 493 -10.36 37.72 -17.48
C ALA A 493 -9.44 38.38 -18.52
N VAL A 494 -8.47 37.60 -19.02
CA VAL A 494 -7.52 37.90 -20.10
C VAL A 494 -6.34 38.83 -19.72
N GLY A 495 -5.14 38.25 -19.63
CA GLY A 495 -3.88 39.00 -19.58
C GLY A 495 -2.72 38.17 -19.02
N ARG A 496 -1.65 37.95 -19.81
CA ARG A 496 -0.42 37.26 -19.35
C ARG A 496 0.66 38.33 -19.03
N PRO A 497 1.24 38.36 -17.83
CA PRO A 497 2.20 39.41 -17.44
C PRO A 497 3.52 39.30 -18.21
N SER A 498 4.25 40.41 -18.34
CA SER A 498 5.45 40.49 -19.19
C SER A 498 6.76 40.18 -18.42
N PRO A 499 7.81 39.64 -19.10
CA PRO A 499 9.10 39.34 -18.46
C PRO A 499 9.84 40.55 -17.86
N ALA A 500 9.47 41.78 -18.21
CA ALA A 500 10.03 42.99 -17.62
C ALA A 500 9.53 43.21 -16.18
N GLN A 501 8.27 42.87 -15.89
CA GLN A 501 7.65 43.08 -14.58
C GLN A 501 8.18 42.10 -13.53
N LEU A 502 8.46 40.85 -13.94
CA LEU A 502 9.09 39.84 -13.07
C LEU A 502 10.54 40.20 -12.67
N ARG A 503 11.25 41.00 -13.47
CA ARG A 503 12.62 41.44 -13.15
C ARG A 503 12.69 42.55 -12.10
N ALA A 504 11.61 43.31 -11.89
CA ALA A 504 11.57 44.39 -10.90
C ALA A 504 11.51 43.88 -9.45
N TYR A 505 10.99 42.66 -9.22
CA TYR A 505 10.92 42.05 -7.88
C TYR A 505 12.22 41.35 -7.44
N ALA A 506 13.17 41.13 -8.35
CA ALA A 506 14.37 40.33 -8.10
C ALA A 506 15.60 41.13 -7.63
N GLN A 507 15.45 42.43 -7.31
CA GLN A 507 16.57 43.34 -7.01
C GLN A 507 16.32 44.17 -5.73
N GLY A 508 16.28 43.48 -4.58
CA GLY A 508 16.25 44.11 -3.25
C GLY A 508 17.06 43.27 -2.24
N THR A 509 18.22 43.76 -1.82
CA THR A 509 19.22 42.96 -1.07
C THR A 509 19.32 43.31 0.40
N ALA A 510 19.48 42.30 1.26
CA ALA A 510 20.21 42.40 2.52
C ALA A 510 20.94 41.08 2.82
N GLN A 511 22.21 41.13 3.22
CA GLN A 511 23.03 39.97 3.60
C GLN A 511 23.32 40.00 5.10
N VAL A 512 23.45 38.81 5.70
CA VAL A 512 23.82 38.64 7.12
C VAL A 512 25.26 38.11 7.21
N PRO A 513 26.11 38.56 8.16
CA PRO A 513 27.51 38.13 8.25
C PRO A 513 27.67 36.67 8.72
N VAL A 514 28.69 35.99 8.22
CA VAL A 514 29.10 34.64 8.64
C VAL A 514 30.15 34.73 9.75
N ALA A 515 29.99 33.92 10.81
CA ALA A 515 30.98 33.77 11.88
C ALA A 515 32.01 32.67 11.58
N ALA A 516 33.20 32.77 12.18
CA ALA A 516 34.29 31.81 11.97
C ALA A 516 34.10 30.48 12.75
N PRO A 517 34.74 29.37 12.33
CA PRO A 517 34.56 28.07 12.96
C PRO A 517 35.22 27.96 14.34
N VAL A 518 34.68 27.09 15.19
CA VAL A 518 35.32 26.59 16.42
C VAL A 518 35.57 25.09 16.26
N GLU A 519 36.76 24.64 16.67
CA GLU A 519 37.25 23.27 16.48
C GLU A 519 36.71 22.31 17.56
N PRO A 520 36.09 21.16 17.19
CA PRO A 520 35.61 20.18 18.15
C PRO A 520 36.73 19.21 18.60
N PRO A 521 36.71 18.72 19.85
CA PRO A 521 37.68 17.74 20.33
C PRO A 521 37.48 16.35 19.68
N PRO A 522 38.54 15.52 19.61
CA PRO A 522 38.48 14.22 18.93
C PRO A 522 37.60 13.19 19.69
N PRO A 523 36.90 12.30 18.97
CA PRO A 523 36.06 11.27 19.58
C PRO A 523 36.89 10.15 20.24
N VAL A 524 36.44 9.71 21.42
CA VAL A 524 36.99 8.52 22.10
C VAL A 524 36.39 7.27 21.48
N VAL A 525 37.23 6.28 21.15
CA VAL A 525 36.82 5.02 20.52
C VAL A 525 36.54 3.95 21.58
N PRO A 526 35.31 3.46 21.76
CA PRO A 526 35.03 2.25 22.54
C PRO A 526 35.41 0.99 21.74
N ALA A 527 36.14 0.07 22.36
CA ALA A 527 36.54 -1.18 21.71
C ALA A 527 35.37 -2.17 21.59
N SER A 528 35.16 -2.73 20.40
CA SER A 528 34.12 -3.72 20.11
C SER A 528 34.54 -5.14 20.54
N VAL A 529 33.73 -5.77 21.41
CA VAL A 529 33.90 -7.18 21.81
C VAL A 529 33.34 -8.10 20.70
N PRO A 530 34.03 -9.17 20.30
CA PRO A 530 33.49 -10.14 19.34
C PRO A 530 32.28 -10.90 19.90
N VAL A 531 31.22 -11.04 19.10
CA VAL A 531 30.06 -11.89 19.40
C VAL A 531 30.07 -13.11 18.47
N GLU A 532 30.01 -14.30 19.04
CA GLU A 532 30.04 -15.58 18.30
C GLU A 532 28.67 -15.88 17.65
N PRO A 533 28.62 -16.36 16.39
CA PRO A 533 27.35 -16.56 15.68
C PRO A 533 26.56 -17.80 16.15
N PRO A 534 25.22 -17.73 16.23
CA PRO A 534 24.39 -18.89 16.55
C PRO A 534 24.41 -19.94 15.42
N LYS A 535 24.32 -21.22 15.80
CA LYS A 535 24.40 -22.37 14.89
C LYS A 535 23.10 -22.55 14.09
N PRO A 536 23.15 -23.01 12.83
CA PRO A 536 21.95 -23.25 12.02
C PRO A 536 21.11 -24.40 12.55
N TYR A 537 19.79 -24.24 12.48
CA TYR A 537 18.80 -25.23 12.90
C TYR A 537 18.45 -26.18 11.73
N ALA A 538 18.33 -27.48 12.01
CA ALA A 538 17.99 -28.48 10.99
C ALA A 538 16.46 -28.68 10.90
N PRO A 539 15.86 -28.78 9.69
CA PRO A 539 14.43 -28.98 9.54
C PRO A 539 14.01 -30.43 9.90
N PRO A 540 12.86 -30.63 10.57
CA PRO A 540 12.27 -31.96 10.75
C PRO A 540 11.74 -32.54 9.43
N ALA A 541 11.67 -33.87 9.33
CA ALA A 541 11.32 -34.57 8.11
C ALA A 541 9.83 -34.46 7.73
N ALA A 542 9.53 -34.51 6.43
CA ALA A 542 8.17 -34.48 5.90
C ALA A 542 7.38 -35.76 6.23
N LEU A 543 6.25 -35.60 6.91
CA LEU A 543 5.24 -36.65 7.03
C LEU A 543 4.47 -36.80 5.71
N HIS A 544 4.07 -38.03 5.37
CA HIS A 544 3.37 -38.33 4.13
C HIS A 544 1.88 -37.94 4.21
N GLU A 545 1.37 -37.29 3.17
CA GLU A 545 -0.08 -37.16 2.95
C GLU A 545 -0.64 -38.42 2.29
N PRO A 546 -1.72 -39.05 2.83
CA PRO A 546 -2.34 -40.21 2.21
C PRO A 546 -3.29 -39.81 1.08
N THR A 547 -2.92 -40.11 -0.16
CA THR A 547 -3.78 -39.91 -1.34
C THR A 547 -5.09 -40.69 -1.21
N THR A 548 -6.20 -39.99 -0.95
CA THR A 548 -7.54 -40.59 -0.87
C THR A 548 -8.27 -40.40 -2.19
N SER A 549 -8.24 -41.41 -3.05
CA SER A 549 -9.02 -41.45 -4.28
C SER A 549 -10.47 -41.82 -4.00
N LEU A 550 -11.42 -41.07 -4.57
CA LEU A 550 -12.84 -41.42 -4.59
C LEU A 550 -13.20 -42.13 -5.90
N PRO A 551 -14.15 -43.09 -5.88
CA PRO A 551 -14.40 -43.98 -7.01
C PRO A 551 -15.19 -43.30 -8.15
N VAL A 552 -14.84 -43.64 -9.38
CA VAL A 552 -15.68 -43.39 -10.56
C VAL A 552 -16.88 -44.34 -10.52
N VAL A 553 -18.09 -43.81 -10.66
CA VAL A 553 -19.32 -44.59 -10.84
C VAL A 553 -19.72 -44.54 -12.32
N GLU A 554 -19.60 -45.66 -13.02
CA GLU A 554 -20.21 -45.82 -14.34
C GLU A 554 -21.74 -45.74 -14.22
N GLN A 555 -22.39 -44.93 -15.07
CA GLN A 555 -23.80 -45.13 -15.38
C GLN A 555 -24.05 -45.17 -16.89
N ARG A 556 -24.76 -46.24 -17.28
CA ARG A 556 -25.01 -46.66 -18.66
C ARG A 556 -25.75 -45.62 -19.48
N THR A 557 -25.43 -45.66 -20.77
CA THR A 557 -26.27 -45.27 -21.90
C THR A 557 -27.76 -45.61 -21.72
N LYS A 558 -28.62 -44.67 -22.13
CA LYS A 558 -29.90 -44.97 -22.79
C LYS A 558 -30.31 -43.83 -23.70
N GLU A 559 -30.52 -44.17 -24.97
CA GLU A 559 -31.06 -43.32 -26.03
C GLU A 559 -32.58 -43.52 -26.12
N PRO A 560 -33.33 -42.53 -26.64
CA PRO A 560 -34.26 -42.86 -27.72
C PRO A 560 -34.36 -41.79 -28.83
N GLU A 561 -34.86 -42.21 -29.99
CA GLU A 561 -34.93 -41.41 -31.23
C GLU A 561 -36.14 -40.46 -31.32
N ASP A 562 -35.86 -39.29 -31.88
CA ASP A 562 -36.59 -38.56 -32.93
C ASP A 562 -38.08 -38.15 -32.81
N LYS A 563 -38.35 -36.83 -32.99
CA LYS A 563 -39.30 -36.23 -33.97
C LYS A 563 -39.56 -34.74 -33.74
N LEU A 564 -39.31 -33.90 -34.75
CA LEU A 564 -40.16 -32.73 -35.07
C LEU A 564 -39.87 -32.15 -36.48
N ASP A 565 -40.89 -31.53 -37.09
CA ASP A 565 -40.89 -31.05 -38.48
C ASP A 565 -40.72 -29.52 -38.66
N ALA A 566 -40.19 -29.16 -39.84
CA ALA A 566 -40.44 -27.93 -40.62
C ALA A 566 -40.01 -26.51 -40.15
N ALA A 567 -38.84 -26.09 -40.67
CA ALA A 567 -38.61 -24.82 -41.41
C ALA A 567 -38.57 -23.44 -40.69
N PRO A 568 -37.95 -22.38 -41.29
CA PRO A 568 -36.84 -22.34 -42.26
C PRO A 568 -35.65 -21.41 -41.91
N SER A 569 -34.49 -21.71 -42.49
CA SER A 569 -33.40 -20.79 -42.90
C SER A 569 -32.95 -19.63 -41.99
N MET A 570 -31.81 -19.83 -41.31
CA MET A 570 -30.80 -18.78 -41.12
C MET A 570 -29.49 -19.20 -41.80
N VAL A 571 -28.75 -18.25 -42.38
CA VAL A 571 -27.43 -18.50 -42.98
C VAL A 571 -26.38 -18.55 -41.87
N ILE A 572 -25.97 -19.75 -41.48
CA ILE A 572 -24.82 -19.96 -40.58
C ILE A 572 -23.57 -20.12 -41.44
N VAL A 573 -22.64 -19.16 -41.34
CA VAL A 573 -21.27 -19.34 -41.82
C VAL A 573 -20.56 -20.29 -40.86
N LEU A 574 -20.28 -21.51 -41.31
CA LEU A 574 -19.55 -22.50 -40.51
C LEU A 574 -18.10 -22.04 -40.27
N PRO A 575 -17.58 -22.14 -39.03
CA PRO A 575 -16.14 -22.01 -38.79
C PRO A 575 -15.38 -23.17 -39.48
N PRO A 576 -14.11 -22.99 -39.86
CA PRO A 576 -13.32 -24.05 -40.47
C PRO A 576 -13.17 -25.25 -39.52
N LYS A 577 -13.29 -26.45 -40.09
CA LYS A 577 -13.16 -27.73 -39.36
C LYS A 577 -11.74 -27.84 -38.77
N PRO A 578 -11.56 -28.31 -37.52
CA PRO A 578 -10.24 -28.58 -36.97
C PRO A 578 -9.46 -29.55 -37.85
N VAL A 579 -8.17 -29.27 -38.06
CA VAL A 579 -7.26 -30.17 -38.78
C VAL A 579 -6.91 -31.33 -37.86
N GLU A 580 -7.12 -32.54 -38.35
CA GLU A 580 -6.87 -33.79 -37.65
C GLU A 580 -5.34 -34.05 -37.57
N PRO A 581 -4.78 -34.40 -36.41
CA PRO A 581 -3.34 -34.59 -36.27
C PRO A 581 -2.88 -35.85 -37.02
N PRO A 582 -1.78 -35.80 -37.80
CA PRO A 582 -1.30 -36.95 -38.54
C PRO A 582 -0.78 -38.05 -37.59
N ALA A 583 -1.20 -39.29 -37.86
CA ALA A 583 -0.67 -40.47 -37.18
C ALA A 583 0.84 -40.68 -37.46
N PRO A 584 1.61 -41.26 -36.52
CA PRO A 584 3.06 -41.37 -36.66
C PRO A 584 3.46 -42.34 -37.79
N ILE A 585 4.27 -41.84 -38.72
CA ILE A 585 4.98 -42.65 -39.71
C ILE A 585 6.25 -43.23 -39.07
N ALA A 586 6.61 -44.47 -39.42
CA ALA A 586 7.70 -45.20 -38.80
C ALA A 586 9.07 -44.51 -38.94
N SER A 587 9.87 -44.55 -37.87
CA SER A 587 11.24 -44.06 -37.85
C SER A 587 12.13 -44.82 -38.83
N VAL A 588 12.78 -44.10 -39.74
CA VAL A 588 13.93 -44.60 -40.51
C VAL A 588 15.21 -44.13 -39.83
N GLU A 589 16.23 -44.98 -39.86
CA GLU A 589 17.49 -44.85 -39.12
C GLU A 589 18.36 -43.68 -39.63
N PRO A 590 18.87 -42.79 -38.75
CA PRO A 590 19.76 -41.69 -39.15
C PRO A 590 21.22 -42.15 -39.31
N PRO A 591 22.02 -41.51 -40.17
CA PRO A 591 23.43 -41.86 -40.36
C PRO A 591 24.30 -41.50 -39.15
N ALA A 592 25.40 -42.23 -38.98
CA ALA A 592 26.34 -42.05 -37.87
C ALA A 592 26.94 -40.63 -37.84
N SER A 593 26.86 -39.97 -36.68
CA SER A 593 27.48 -38.68 -36.39
C SER A 593 28.57 -38.84 -35.31
N VAL A 594 29.59 -37.98 -35.38
CA VAL A 594 30.76 -38.02 -34.48
C VAL A 594 30.42 -37.48 -33.09
N GLU A 595 31.00 -38.11 -32.07
CA GLU A 595 30.76 -37.85 -30.65
C GLU A 595 31.42 -36.54 -30.14
N PRO A 596 30.68 -35.61 -29.52
CA PRO A 596 31.24 -34.47 -28.79
C PRO A 596 31.78 -34.89 -27.42
N PRO A 597 32.86 -34.28 -26.90
CA PRO A 597 33.47 -34.67 -25.63
C PRO A 597 32.58 -34.33 -24.42
N ALA A 598 32.58 -35.24 -23.42
CA ALA A 598 31.82 -35.10 -22.19
C ALA A 598 32.34 -33.99 -21.25
N PRO A 599 31.47 -33.37 -20.43
CA PRO A 599 31.86 -32.31 -19.48
C PRO A 599 32.67 -32.87 -18.29
N THR A 600 33.73 -32.17 -17.93
CA THR A 600 34.62 -32.53 -16.81
C THR A 600 33.92 -32.40 -15.45
N GLN A 601 34.07 -33.39 -14.58
CA GLN A 601 33.61 -33.29 -13.18
C GLN A 601 34.43 -32.25 -12.38
N PRO A 602 33.82 -31.56 -11.39
CA PRO A 602 34.57 -30.82 -10.37
C PRO A 602 35.50 -31.75 -9.56
N PRO A 603 36.68 -31.30 -9.13
CA PRO A 603 37.57 -32.10 -8.30
C PRO A 603 36.98 -32.33 -6.90
N ALA A 604 37.16 -33.55 -6.37
CA ALA A 604 36.74 -33.91 -5.01
C ALA A 604 37.57 -33.18 -3.93
N PRO A 605 36.99 -32.88 -2.76
CA PRO A 605 37.72 -32.24 -1.66
C PRO A 605 38.81 -33.15 -1.10
N ILE A 606 39.99 -32.57 -0.84
CA ILE A 606 41.14 -33.26 -0.27
C ILE A 606 40.89 -33.53 1.22
N PRO A 607 41.06 -34.77 1.74
CA PRO A 607 40.92 -35.04 3.17
C PRO A 607 42.07 -34.38 3.97
N PRO A 608 41.80 -33.87 5.18
CA PRO A 608 42.84 -33.25 6.02
C PRO A 608 43.87 -34.29 6.50
N PRO A 609 45.15 -33.90 6.68
CA PRO A 609 46.18 -34.79 7.18
C PRO A 609 45.94 -35.18 8.65
N PRO A 610 46.37 -36.39 9.08
CA PRO A 610 46.24 -36.81 10.47
C PRO A 610 47.15 -35.99 11.40
N PRO A 611 46.70 -35.63 12.61
CA PRO A 611 47.52 -34.90 13.57
C PRO A 611 48.63 -35.81 14.13
N LEU A 612 49.86 -35.29 14.18
CA LEU A 612 50.99 -35.92 14.86
C LEU A 612 50.83 -35.78 16.39
N ALA A 613 51.10 -36.85 17.12
CA ALA A 613 51.11 -36.84 18.59
C ALA A 613 52.47 -36.32 19.13
N PRO A 614 52.47 -35.38 20.09
CA PRO A 614 53.61 -35.12 20.97
C PRO A 614 53.57 -36.03 22.22
N ASP A 615 54.74 -36.41 22.71
CA ASP A 615 54.90 -37.31 23.86
C ASP A 615 54.60 -36.70 25.24
N ALA A 616 54.47 -37.57 26.24
CA ALA A 616 53.98 -37.27 27.57
C ALA A 616 54.94 -36.45 28.47
N ILE A 617 54.35 -35.61 29.33
CA ILE A 617 54.90 -35.19 30.62
C ILE A 617 53.81 -35.40 31.69
N ALA A 618 54.21 -35.88 32.87
CA ALA A 618 53.30 -36.30 33.97
C ALA A 618 53.42 -35.34 35.19
N PRO A 619 52.74 -35.54 36.35
CA PRO A 619 51.67 -34.62 36.74
C PRO A 619 51.84 -33.93 38.12
N PRO A 620 51.01 -32.92 38.45
CA PRO A 620 50.82 -32.42 39.81
C PRO A 620 49.42 -32.74 40.41
N VAL A 621 49.44 -33.67 41.35
CA VAL A 621 48.72 -33.75 42.65
C VAL A 621 47.55 -32.75 42.95
N GLU A 622 46.39 -33.34 43.27
CA GLU A 622 45.29 -32.94 44.20
C GLU A 622 44.90 -31.45 44.46
N ALA A 623 43.58 -31.14 44.32
CA ALA A 623 42.74 -30.70 45.46
C ALA A 623 41.23 -30.52 45.12
N VAL A 624 40.40 -31.52 45.50
CA VAL A 624 39.00 -31.44 46.01
C VAL A 624 38.01 -30.38 45.47
N LEU A 625 37.00 -30.82 44.70
CA LEU A 625 35.59 -30.89 45.14
C LEU A 625 34.73 -31.74 44.17
N SER A 626 33.70 -32.40 44.67
CA SER A 626 33.12 -33.61 44.03
C SER A 626 31.97 -33.37 43.04
N THR A 627 31.83 -34.32 42.11
CA THR A 627 30.60 -34.62 41.34
C THR A 627 29.49 -35.17 42.27
N VAL A 628 28.25 -35.39 41.82
CA VAL A 628 27.76 -36.56 41.04
C VAL A 628 26.61 -36.15 40.10
N ALA A 629 26.44 -36.87 38.98
CA ALA A 629 25.27 -36.78 38.10
C ALA A 629 24.43 -38.08 38.12
N GLU A 630 23.10 -37.93 37.94
CA GLU A 630 22.16 -38.83 37.26
C GLU A 630 22.22 -40.38 37.43
N VAL A 631 21.18 -41.00 38.03
CA VAL A 631 20.63 -42.33 37.64
C VAL A 631 19.09 -42.41 37.88
N THR A 632 18.42 -43.20 37.04
CA THR A 632 17.00 -43.33 36.68
C THR A 632 16.18 -44.44 37.41
N LEU A 633 14.93 -44.16 37.86
CA LEU A 633 13.71 -45.04 38.05
C LEU A 633 13.80 -46.36 38.93
N PRO A 634 12.70 -47.14 39.21
CA PRO A 634 11.21 -46.93 39.23
C PRO A 634 10.40 -47.51 40.45
N GLU A 635 9.13 -47.04 40.68
CA GLU A 635 7.92 -47.72 41.28
C GLU A 635 7.97 -48.49 42.65
N PRO A 636 6.90 -49.18 43.22
CA PRO A 636 5.41 -49.17 43.05
C PRO A 636 4.54 -49.29 44.38
N VAL A 637 3.20 -49.49 44.24
CA VAL A 637 2.17 -50.17 45.13
C VAL A 637 1.36 -49.45 46.28
N SER A 638 0.05 -49.34 46.02
CA SER A 638 -1.25 -49.52 46.79
C SER A 638 -1.47 -49.61 48.33
N VAL A 639 -2.55 -48.90 48.75
CA VAL A 639 -3.60 -48.97 49.84
C VAL A 639 -3.67 -50.13 50.89
N PRO A 640 -4.25 -49.88 52.10
CA PRO A 640 -5.60 -50.44 52.44
C PRO A 640 -6.53 -49.57 53.38
N VAL A 641 -7.77 -50.03 53.66
CA VAL A 641 -8.83 -49.34 54.48
C VAL A 641 -9.68 -50.31 55.34
N PRO A 642 -10.11 -49.91 56.57
CA PRO A 642 -11.36 -50.31 57.26
C PRO A 642 -12.19 -49.07 57.76
N ALA A 643 -13.50 -49.03 58.11
CA ALA A 643 -14.60 -49.98 58.46
C ALA A 643 -14.67 -50.42 59.95
N THR A 644 -15.79 -50.50 60.70
CA THR A 644 -17.24 -50.06 60.68
C THR A 644 -17.88 -50.47 62.07
N ALA A 645 -19.06 -50.09 62.60
CA ALA A 645 -20.16 -49.10 62.38
C ALA A 645 -21.13 -49.14 63.62
N GLY A 646 -22.08 -48.19 63.80
CA GLY A 646 -23.18 -48.28 64.82
C GLY A 646 -23.86 -46.95 65.29
N PRO A 647 -25.21 -46.88 65.45
CA PRO A 647 -26.00 -45.72 65.98
C PRO A 647 -26.91 -46.08 67.22
N PRO A 648 -27.84 -45.23 67.73
CA PRO A 648 -27.91 -43.77 68.02
C PRO A 648 -28.37 -43.41 69.48
N ASP A 649 -28.40 -42.11 69.89
CA ASP A 649 -29.53 -41.38 70.59
C ASP A 649 -29.14 -40.02 71.28
N PRO A 650 -30.10 -39.13 71.69
CA PRO A 650 -29.90 -37.73 72.18
C PRO A 650 -30.39 -37.53 73.66
N PRO A 651 -30.76 -36.34 74.22
CA PRO A 651 -30.64 -34.90 73.85
C PRO A 651 -30.08 -33.97 75.01
N ALA A 652 -30.47 -32.68 75.03
CA ALA A 652 -30.25 -31.60 76.06
C ALA A 652 -28.96 -30.73 75.91
N GLU A 653 -28.89 -29.44 76.29
CA GLU A 653 -29.87 -28.46 76.83
C GLU A 653 -29.47 -27.00 76.48
N THR A 654 -30.20 -25.94 76.91
CA THR A 654 -29.91 -24.52 76.56
C THR A 654 -30.10 -23.56 77.76
N PRO A 655 -29.16 -22.63 77.99
CA PRO A 655 -29.48 -21.23 78.31
C PRO A 655 -28.68 -20.25 77.41
N GLU A 656 -29.29 -19.29 76.70
CA GLU A 656 -29.77 -17.96 77.14
C GLU A 656 -28.75 -16.79 77.01
N GLN A 657 -28.95 -16.01 75.93
CA GLN A 657 -29.03 -14.54 75.79
C GLN A 657 -28.27 -13.56 76.74
N PRO A 658 -27.86 -12.37 76.22
CA PRO A 658 -28.82 -11.26 76.14
C PRO A 658 -28.81 -10.40 74.85
N GLU A 659 -30.02 -9.94 74.48
CA GLU A 659 -30.33 -8.78 73.63
C GLU A 659 -30.10 -7.45 74.39
N ARG A 660 -30.16 -6.22 73.86
CA ARG A 660 -30.57 -5.57 72.58
C ARG A 660 -29.73 -4.25 72.45
N PRO A 661 -29.93 -3.25 71.53
CA PRO A 661 -31.11 -2.84 70.76
C PRO A 661 -30.95 -2.82 69.23
N HIS A 662 -32.07 -2.69 68.51
CA HIS A 662 -32.09 -2.41 67.07
C HIS A 662 -31.86 -0.92 66.80
N GLU A 663 -31.07 -0.60 65.77
CA GLU A 663 -31.07 0.71 65.13
C GLU A 663 -31.69 0.63 63.73
N LYS A 664 -32.19 1.76 63.20
CA LYS A 664 -33.11 1.81 62.06
C LYS A 664 -32.47 1.33 60.76
N SER A 665 -33.20 0.54 59.98
CA SER A 665 -32.93 0.38 58.55
C SER A 665 -32.95 1.74 57.85
N ALA A 666 -31.84 2.12 57.24
CA ALA A 666 -31.82 3.20 56.27
C ALA A 666 -32.65 2.81 55.02
N PRO A 667 -33.17 3.78 54.24
CA PRO A 667 -33.85 3.47 52.99
C PRO A 667 -32.92 2.72 52.03
N VAL A 668 -33.43 1.65 51.42
CA VAL A 668 -32.79 1.07 50.22
C VAL A 668 -32.75 2.17 49.16
N PRO A 669 -31.59 2.46 48.53
CA PRO A 669 -31.55 3.45 47.46
C PRO A 669 -32.47 3.00 46.31
N PRO A 670 -33.20 3.92 45.65
CA PRO A 670 -34.05 3.56 44.53
C PRO A 670 -33.22 2.92 43.42
N ALA A 671 -33.82 1.99 42.67
CA ALA A 671 -33.19 1.36 41.52
C ALA A 671 -32.64 2.44 40.56
N ALA A 672 -31.42 2.23 40.06
CA ALA A 672 -30.74 3.20 39.22
C ALA A 672 -31.42 3.27 37.84
N SER A 673 -32.38 4.19 37.73
CA SER A 673 -33.25 4.42 36.57
C SER A 673 -32.45 4.44 35.28
N VAL A 674 -32.81 3.59 34.33
CA VAL A 674 -32.15 3.58 33.02
C VAL A 674 -32.52 4.86 32.27
N LEU A 675 -31.51 5.62 31.87
CA LEU A 675 -31.68 6.85 31.10
C LEU A 675 -30.82 6.80 29.84
N PRO A 676 -31.29 7.38 28.72
CA PRO A 676 -30.44 7.66 27.57
C PRO A 676 -29.26 8.55 27.95
N GLN A 677 -28.14 8.43 27.24
CA GLN A 677 -27.03 9.36 27.40
C GLN A 677 -27.46 10.79 27.00
N PRO A 678 -27.05 11.83 27.74
CA PRO A 678 -27.19 13.20 27.27
C PRO A 678 -26.28 13.44 26.06
N VAL A 679 -26.67 14.36 25.17
CA VAL A 679 -25.76 14.83 24.12
C VAL A 679 -24.70 15.73 24.78
N PRO A 680 -23.39 15.42 24.66
CA PRO A 680 -22.32 16.22 25.25
C PRO A 680 -22.08 17.53 24.52
N ASP A 681 -21.67 18.56 25.26
CA ASP A 681 -21.08 19.77 24.69
C ASP A 681 -19.75 19.46 23.98
N ALA A 682 -19.34 20.34 23.04
CA ALA A 682 -18.05 20.25 22.35
C ALA A 682 -16.82 20.16 23.28
N SER A 683 -16.92 20.66 24.51
CA SER A 683 -15.84 20.52 25.51
C SER A 683 -15.74 19.11 26.12
N ALA A 684 -16.85 18.35 26.15
CA ALA A 684 -16.93 16.99 26.67
C ALA A 684 -16.80 15.91 25.57
N LEU A 685 -17.00 16.28 24.30
CA LEU A 685 -16.84 15.37 23.16
C LEU A 685 -15.40 14.85 23.01
N ALA A 686 -15.29 13.53 22.86
CA ALA A 686 -14.07 12.82 22.45
C ALA A 686 -13.84 12.77 20.93
N LEU A 687 -14.79 13.28 20.13
CA LEU A 687 -14.58 13.54 18.70
C LEU A 687 -13.36 14.45 18.50
N LEU A 688 -12.63 14.23 17.41
CA LEU A 688 -11.43 14.99 17.10
C LEU A 688 -11.80 16.44 16.74
N PRO A 689 -11.21 17.46 17.40
CA PRO A 689 -11.42 18.84 17.04
C PRO A 689 -10.68 19.20 15.75
N ASN A 690 -11.08 20.29 15.09
CA ASN A 690 -10.36 20.87 13.94
C ASN A 690 -9.07 21.62 14.35
N ARG A 691 -8.34 21.10 15.35
CA ARG A 691 -7.02 21.58 15.80
C ARG A 691 -6.11 20.40 16.18
N PRO A 692 -4.77 20.57 16.18
CA PRO A 692 -3.85 19.57 16.73
C PRO A 692 -4.19 19.18 18.18
N LEU A 693 -3.82 17.96 18.58
CA LEU A 693 -4.06 17.38 19.92
C LEU A 693 -2.94 17.66 20.92
N ASP A 694 -2.12 18.68 20.68
CA ASP A 694 -0.87 18.90 21.41
C ASP A 694 -1.12 19.15 22.91
N GLU A 695 -2.23 19.81 23.25
CA GLU A 695 -2.70 20.00 24.62
C GLU A 695 -3.07 18.67 25.29
N GLU A 696 -3.84 17.81 24.61
CA GLU A 696 -4.26 16.50 25.11
C GLU A 696 -3.09 15.52 25.25
N ARG A 697 -2.13 15.54 24.31
CA ARG A 697 -0.90 14.73 24.38
C ARG A 697 0.06 15.23 25.47
N ALA A 698 0.19 16.55 25.63
CA ALA A 698 0.94 17.14 26.74
C ALA A 698 0.24 16.92 28.09
N TRP A 699 -1.08 16.81 28.15
CA TRP A 699 -1.81 16.35 29.33
C TRP A 699 -1.49 14.88 29.62
N LEU A 700 -1.59 14.01 28.62
CA LEU A 700 -1.34 12.58 28.73
C LEU A 700 0.06 12.28 29.30
N ARG A 701 1.12 12.82 28.69
CA ARG A 701 2.51 12.65 29.13
C ARG A 701 2.77 13.19 30.55
N ARG A 702 2.04 14.20 31.02
CA ARG A 702 2.23 14.81 32.36
C ARG A 702 1.39 14.15 33.45
N THR A 703 0.13 13.82 33.17
CA THR A 703 -0.83 13.34 34.18
C THR A 703 -0.78 11.83 34.36
N LEU A 704 -0.46 11.07 33.31
CA LEU A 704 -0.35 9.60 33.34
C LEU A 704 1.10 9.14 33.07
N SER A 705 2.09 9.94 33.51
CA SER A 705 3.51 9.75 33.15
C SER A 705 4.04 8.35 33.47
N ARG A 706 3.74 7.80 34.66
CA ARG A 706 4.21 6.47 35.07
C ARG A 706 3.70 5.36 34.14
N GLU A 707 2.42 5.39 33.82
CA GLU A 707 1.81 4.41 32.92
C GLU A 707 2.23 4.66 31.47
N PHE A 708 2.46 5.91 31.09
CA PHE A 708 2.98 6.30 29.79
C PHE A 708 4.39 5.73 29.57
N ASP A 709 5.34 6.00 30.47
CA ASP A 709 6.73 5.55 30.37
C ASP A 709 6.82 4.01 30.34
N THR A 710 5.98 3.35 31.15
CA THR A 710 5.87 1.88 31.21
C THR A 710 5.43 1.30 29.86
N LEU A 711 4.43 1.91 29.21
CA LEU A 711 3.88 1.41 27.95
C LEU A 711 4.67 1.86 26.71
N ALA A 712 5.25 3.06 26.73
CA ALA A 712 5.90 3.68 25.58
C ALA A 712 6.98 2.81 24.95
N SER A 713 7.80 2.13 25.76
CA SER A 713 8.83 1.20 25.25
C SER A 713 8.21 0.00 24.52
N SER A 714 7.09 -0.54 25.01
CA SER A 714 6.38 -1.65 24.35
C SER A 714 5.69 -1.21 23.06
N VAL A 715 5.05 -0.03 23.07
CA VAL A 715 4.33 0.52 21.93
C VAL A 715 5.29 0.99 20.83
N ALA A 716 6.44 1.57 21.19
CA ALA A 716 7.49 1.93 20.23
C ALA A 716 8.06 0.70 19.51
N ARG A 717 8.22 -0.44 20.20
CA ARG A 717 8.59 -1.71 19.56
C ARG A 717 7.53 -2.13 18.53
N ILE A 718 6.25 -2.16 18.93
CA ILE A 718 5.13 -2.51 18.03
C ILE A 718 5.05 -1.56 16.83
N MET A 719 5.28 -0.25 17.03
CA MET A 719 5.34 0.75 15.94
C MET A 719 6.54 0.57 14.99
N SER A 720 7.64 -0.02 15.47
CA SER A 720 8.80 -0.36 14.63
C SER A 720 8.58 -1.64 13.82
N GLU A 721 7.84 -2.60 14.39
CA GLU A 721 7.44 -3.85 13.74
C GLU A 721 6.27 -3.64 12.74
N HIS A 722 5.45 -2.61 12.96
CA HIS A 722 4.30 -2.26 12.11
C HIS A 722 4.34 -0.79 11.63
N PRO A 723 5.18 -0.45 10.64
CA PRO A 723 5.32 0.92 10.13
C PRO A 723 4.03 1.58 9.62
N GLY A 724 3.03 0.80 9.20
CA GLY A 724 1.73 1.30 8.73
C GLY A 724 0.87 2.02 9.78
N MET A 725 1.29 2.05 11.06
CA MET A 725 0.68 2.94 12.07
C MET A 725 1.20 4.38 12.00
N GLN A 726 2.29 4.63 11.28
CA GLN A 726 2.88 5.96 11.10
C GLN A 726 2.11 6.70 10.00
N SER A 727 1.76 7.97 10.24
CA SER A 727 0.87 8.75 9.37
C SER A 727 1.56 10.04 8.93
N PRO A 728 1.54 10.40 7.63
CA PRO A 728 2.17 11.62 7.15
C PRO A 728 1.53 12.85 7.82
N GLY A 729 2.36 13.78 8.30
CA GLY A 729 1.93 15.02 8.94
C GLY A 729 1.85 15.00 10.49
N LEU A 730 2.09 13.87 11.15
CA LEU A 730 2.26 13.80 12.62
C LEU A 730 3.69 13.38 12.98
N SER A 731 4.20 13.84 14.13
CA SER A 731 5.51 13.39 14.62
C SER A 731 5.45 11.95 15.14
N THR A 732 6.59 11.24 15.16
CA THR A 732 6.65 9.88 15.70
C THR A 732 6.28 9.83 17.19
N ASP A 733 6.59 10.88 17.96
CA ASP A 733 6.20 11.02 19.38
C ASP A 733 4.69 11.25 19.54
N ASP A 734 4.05 11.99 18.63
CA ASP A 734 2.58 12.13 18.61
C ASP A 734 1.88 10.80 18.33
N VAL A 735 2.36 10.06 17.32
CA VAL A 735 1.82 8.72 16.99
C VAL A 735 2.04 7.75 18.15
N LEU A 736 3.20 7.82 18.83
CA LEU A 736 3.49 7.05 20.03
C LEU A 736 2.53 7.39 21.17
N ALA A 737 2.32 8.68 21.46
CA ALA A 737 1.46 9.11 22.56
C ALA A 737 -0.01 8.71 22.34
N ASP A 738 -0.52 8.89 21.12
CA ASP A 738 -1.85 8.41 20.75
C ASP A 738 -1.96 6.87 20.84
N SER A 739 -0.92 6.13 20.47
CA SER A 739 -0.92 4.66 20.53
C SER A 739 -0.80 4.12 21.96
N VAL A 740 -0.07 4.83 22.83
CA VAL A 740 -0.08 4.61 24.28
C VAL A 740 -1.45 4.91 24.88
N ALA A 741 -2.14 5.97 24.41
CA ALA A 741 -3.53 6.24 24.81
C ALA A 741 -4.48 5.09 24.44
N VAL A 742 -4.29 4.43 23.29
CA VAL A 742 -5.02 3.21 22.92
C VAL A 742 -4.73 2.07 23.89
N ARG A 743 -3.46 1.73 24.19
CA ARG A 743 -3.15 0.68 25.19
C ARG A 743 -3.72 1.01 26.58
N LEU A 744 -3.69 2.29 26.99
CA LEU A 744 -4.31 2.77 28.24
C LEU A 744 -5.85 2.70 28.25
N PHE A 745 -6.49 2.73 27.08
CA PHE A 745 -7.94 2.57 26.94
C PHE A 745 -8.36 1.08 26.82
N LEU A 746 -7.53 0.20 26.27
CA LEU A 746 -7.89 -1.21 26.09
C LEU A 746 -7.78 -2.05 27.38
N SER A 747 -7.00 -1.59 28.36
CA SER A 747 -6.95 -2.10 29.74
C SER A 747 -8.21 -1.81 30.55
N ALA A 748 -8.26 -2.27 31.81
CA ALA A 748 -9.36 -1.99 32.74
C ALA A 748 -9.65 -0.50 32.95
N ARG A 749 -8.69 0.41 32.73
CA ARG A 749 -8.91 1.87 32.79
C ARG A 749 -9.98 2.32 31.79
N GLY A 750 -10.10 1.66 30.63
CA GLY A 750 -11.10 1.97 29.60
C GLY A 750 -12.54 2.04 30.12
N ALA A 751 -12.91 1.20 31.09
CA ALA A 751 -14.24 1.22 31.69
C ALA A 751 -14.57 2.58 32.36
N SER A 752 -13.60 3.20 33.02
CA SER A 752 -13.78 4.53 33.63
C SER A 752 -13.71 5.69 32.63
N VAL A 753 -13.10 5.48 31.46
CA VAL A 753 -13.16 6.43 30.33
C VAL A 753 -14.56 6.43 29.74
N ASP A 754 -15.11 5.25 29.43
CA ASP A 754 -16.45 5.11 28.87
C ASP A 754 -17.52 5.60 29.84
N ALA A 755 -17.52 5.14 31.10
CA ALA A 755 -18.44 5.61 32.13
C ALA A 755 -18.42 7.14 32.27
N GLY A 756 -17.23 7.75 32.15
CA GLY A 756 -17.05 9.21 32.14
C GLY A 756 -17.73 9.87 30.93
N LEU A 757 -17.40 9.42 29.71
CA LEU A 757 -17.95 9.96 28.46
C LEU A 757 -19.48 9.86 28.41
N ARG A 758 -20.04 8.73 28.87
CA ARG A 758 -21.50 8.49 28.94
C ARG A 758 -22.25 9.43 29.89
N THR A 759 -21.55 10.18 30.76
CA THR A 759 -22.18 11.26 31.55
C THR A 759 -22.39 12.55 30.76
N GLY A 760 -21.74 12.71 29.61
CA GLY A 760 -21.72 13.94 28.81
C GLY A 760 -20.98 15.12 29.44
N ARG A 761 -20.24 14.91 30.54
CA ARG A 761 -19.54 15.97 31.29
C ARG A 761 -18.05 15.97 30.99
N ASN A 762 -17.48 17.16 30.76
CA ASN A 762 -16.04 17.31 30.60
C ASN A 762 -15.28 16.86 31.87
N GLY A 763 -14.13 16.22 31.69
CA GLY A 763 -13.32 15.66 32.77
C GLY A 763 -12.03 14.99 32.26
N PRO A 764 -11.22 14.38 33.15
CA PRO A 764 -9.92 13.81 32.80
C PRO A 764 -9.98 12.61 31.85
N HIS A 765 -11.18 12.07 31.57
CA HIS A 765 -11.37 11.05 30.55
C HIS A 765 -11.31 11.64 29.12
N VAL A 766 -11.68 12.91 28.90
CA VAL A 766 -11.80 13.51 27.56
C VAL A 766 -10.44 13.63 26.84
N PRO A 767 -9.34 14.13 27.46
CA PRO A 767 -8.04 14.20 26.78
C PRO A 767 -7.49 12.82 26.40
N LEU A 768 -7.61 11.85 27.32
CA LEU A 768 -7.23 10.45 27.06
C LEU A 768 -8.07 9.86 25.92
N ALA A 769 -9.38 10.10 25.92
CA ALA A 769 -10.29 9.63 24.87
C ALA A 769 -9.96 10.23 23.50
N ARG A 770 -9.64 11.53 23.38
CA ARG A 770 -9.24 12.14 22.10
C ARG A 770 -7.97 11.53 21.53
N CYS A 771 -6.94 11.33 22.36
CA CYS A 771 -5.71 10.63 21.95
C CYS A 771 -6.00 9.18 21.53
N ALA A 772 -6.88 8.47 22.26
CA ALA A 772 -7.30 7.12 21.91
C ALA A 772 -8.15 7.06 20.61
N VAL A 773 -9.04 8.03 20.35
CA VAL A 773 -9.76 8.16 19.08
C VAL A 773 -8.78 8.38 17.92
N SER A 774 -7.78 9.26 18.10
CA SER A 774 -6.72 9.48 17.10
C SER A 774 -5.95 8.19 16.78
N GLY A 775 -5.53 7.44 17.80
CA GLY A 775 -4.83 6.16 17.62
C GLY A 775 -5.71 5.08 16.99
N LEU A 776 -6.94 4.86 17.49
CA LEU A 776 -7.88 3.88 16.95
C LEU A 776 -8.28 4.18 15.50
N SER A 777 -8.35 5.46 15.11
CA SER A 777 -8.64 5.88 13.73
C SER A 777 -7.56 5.46 12.72
N ARG A 778 -6.35 5.10 13.17
CA ARG A 778 -5.28 4.54 12.35
C ARG A 778 -5.25 3.01 12.32
N LEU A 779 -6.04 2.33 13.15
CA LEU A 779 -6.14 0.86 13.11
C LEU A 779 -7.09 0.39 12.00
N PRO A 780 -6.92 -0.84 11.46
CA PRO A 780 -7.77 -1.37 10.40
C PRO A 780 -9.26 -1.41 10.80
N SER A 781 -10.12 -0.94 9.91
CA SER A 781 -11.57 -1.09 10.03
C SER A 781 -12.01 -2.54 9.80
N PHE A 782 -12.91 -3.03 10.62
CA PHE A 782 -13.68 -4.24 10.39
C PHE A 782 -15.01 -3.89 9.69
N ARG A 783 -15.47 -4.79 8.81
CA ARG A 783 -16.79 -4.71 8.19
C ARG A 783 -17.49 -6.06 8.21
N GLY A 784 -18.80 -6.05 8.42
CA GLY A 784 -19.61 -7.24 8.67
C GLY A 784 -19.99 -7.41 10.14
N THR A 785 -20.50 -8.57 10.52
CA THR A 785 -21.11 -8.79 11.84
C THR A 785 -20.10 -8.84 12.98
N THR A 786 -20.28 -8.01 14.00
CA THR A 786 -19.72 -8.22 15.35
C THR A 786 -20.81 -8.59 16.36
N VAL A 787 -20.41 -9.14 17.50
CA VAL A 787 -21.30 -9.64 18.54
C VAL A 787 -20.72 -9.47 19.95
N PHE A 788 -21.59 -9.36 20.94
CA PHE A 788 -21.30 -9.63 22.35
C PHE A 788 -22.56 -10.20 23.02
N ARG A 789 -22.47 -10.65 24.28
CA ARG A 789 -23.62 -11.17 25.04
C ARG A 789 -23.76 -10.45 26.37
N MET A 790 -25.00 -10.24 26.78
CA MET A 790 -25.38 -9.75 28.11
C MET A 790 -26.83 -10.17 28.44
N SER A 791 -27.35 -9.75 29.59
CA SER A 791 -28.78 -9.81 29.93
C SER A 791 -29.33 -8.39 30.11
N PRO A 792 -30.07 -7.83 29.14
CA PRO A 792 -30.65 -6.49 29.28
C PRO A 792 -31.80 -6.46 30.30
N ARG A 793 -31.86 -5.40 31.09
CA ARG A 793 -32.96 -5.15 32.04
C ARG A 793 -34.27 -4.83 31.30
N PRO A 794 -35.46 -5.05 31.89
CA PRO A 794 -36.74 -4.66 31.30
C PRO A 794 -36.80 -3.16 30.89
N GLU A 795 -36.26 -2.26 31.72
CA GLU A 795 -36.13 -0.83 31.41
C GLU A 795 -35.23 -0.56 30.18
N GLU A 796 -34.21 -1.41 29.94
CA GLU A 796 -33.31 -1.29 28.79
C GLU A 796 -34.01 -1.78 27.50
N TRP A 797 -34.77 -2.88 27.58
CA TRP A 797 -35.65 -3.35 26.50
C TRP A 797 -36.72 -2.32 26.12
N ASP A 798 -37.40 -1.71 27.11
CA ASP A 798 -38.43 -0.70 26.87
C ASP A 798 -37.86 0.54 26.16
N LEU A 799 -36.66 1.00 26.55
CA LEU A 799 -35.97 2.11 25.89
C LEU A 799 -35.54 1.76 24.46
N TYR A 800 -35.09 0.54 24.21
CA TYR A 800 -34.75 0.08 22.85
C TYR A 800 -35.99 -0.07 21.97
N ARG A 801 -37.09 -0.63 22.50
CA ARG A 801 -38.38 -0.74 21.78
C ARG A 801 -38.97 0.63 21.42
N GLY A 802 -38.68 1.66 22.22
CA GLY A 802 -39.04 3.05 21.96
C GLY A 802 -38.09 3.82 21.03
N ARG A 803 -36.98 3.25 20.57
CA ARG A 803 -35.90 3.97 19.85
C ARG A 803 -35.50 3.30 18.54
N ARG A 804 -35.63 4.03 17.43
CA ARG A 804 -35.10 3.62 16.11
C ARG A 804 -33.60 3.83 15.95
N VAL A 805 -33.01 4.76 16.72
CA VAL A 805 -31.57 5.08 16.71
C VAL A 805 -31.08 5.27 18.14
N VAL A 806 -29.86 4.79 18.40
CA VAL A 806 -29.09 5.07 19.61
C VAL A 806 -27.69 5.57 19.23
N THR A 807 -27.17 6.57 19.93
CA THR A 807 -25.80 7.09 19.75
C THR A 807 -25.07 6.91 21.07
N ASP A 808 -23.91 6.24 21.05
CA ASP A 808 -23.06 6.11 22.25
C ASP A 808 -21.93 7.14 22.17
N TRP A 809 -21.74 7.89 23.26
CA TRP A 809 -20.67 8.87 23.39
C TRP A 809 -19.42 8.29 24.08
N GLY A 810 -19.53 7.10 24.69
CA GLY A 810 -18.39 6.24 25.00
C GLY A 810 -17.94 5.40 23.80
N PHE A 811 -16.90 4.59 23.99
CA PHE A 811 -16.52 3.56 23.03
C PHE A 811 -17.38 2.30 23.23
N VAL A 812 -17.78 1.65 22.15
CA VAL A 812 -18.53 0.37 22.19
C VAL A 812 -17.57 -0.76 21.81
N SER A 813 -17.39 -1.75 22.69
CA SER A 813 -16.53 -2.92 22.46
C SER A 813 -17.37 -4.13 22.03
N THR A 814 -16.94 -4.83 20.99
CA THR A 814 -17.59 -6.04 20.44
C THR A 814 -16.54 -7.05 19.96
N LEU A 815 -16.94 -8.27 19.57
CA LEU A 815 -16.07 -9.31 19.02
C LEU A 815 -16.47 -9.67 17.59
N THR A 816 -15.54 -10.11 16.73
CA THR A 816 -15.92 -10.63 15.39
C THR A 816 -16.64 -11.98 15.42
N GLN A 817 -16.63 -12.69 16.56
CA GLN A 817 -17.27 -13.99 16.79
C GLN A 817 -17.64 -14.15 18.28
N PRO A 818 -18.66 -14.97 18.63
CA PRO A 818 -19.03 -15.22 20.02
C PRO A 818 -17.90 -15.79 20.86
N CYS A 819 -17.87 -15.40 22.14
CA CYS A 819 -16.95 -15.92 23.13
C CYS A 819 -17.67 -16.82 24.15
N GLU A 820 -17.07 -17.97 24.46
CA GLU A 820 -17.55 -18.94 25.44
C GLU A 820 -17.71 -18.32 26.83
N SER A 821 -16.76 -17.47 27.26
CA SER A 821 -16.72 -16.87 28.59
C SER A 821 -17.56 -15.59 28.75
N GLN A 822 -18.58 -15.40 27.89
CA GLN A 822 -19.61 -14.36 28.03
C GLN A 822 -20.93 -14.96 28.52
N ASP A 823 -21.31 -14.54 29.72
CA ASP A 823 -22.57 -14.88 30.37
C ASP A 823 -23.72 -14.00 29.83
N GLY A 824 -24.97 -14.44 30.05
CA GLY A 824 -26.18 -13.71 29.65
C GLY A 824 -27.16 -14.55 28.82
N ASP A 825 -28.33 -13.97 28.54
CA ASP A 825 -29.43 -14.61 27.80
C ASP A 825 -29.63 -14.05 26.38
N THR A 826 -29.03 -12.90 26.06
CA THR A 826 -29.29 -12.15 24.82
C THR A 826 -27.99 -11.85 24.08
N ASP A 827 -27.89 -12.29 22.83
CA ASP A 827 -26.79 -11.93 21.94
C ASP A 827 -27.07 -10.55 21.28
N ILE A 828 -26.13 -9.60 21.42
CA ILE A 828 -26.21 -8.26 20.83
C ILE A 828 -25.34 -8.25 19.58
N LEU A 829 -25.93 -8.09 18.40
CA LEU A 829 -25.23 -8.16 17.12
C LEU A 829 -25.23 -6.81 16.42
N VAL A 830 -24.05 -6.40 15.95
CA VAL A 830 -23.83 -5.13 15.27
C VAL A 830 -23.34 -5.40 13.84
N TRP A 831 -24.04 -4.88 12.83
CA TRP A 831 -23.51 -4.86 11.47
C TRP A 831 -22.55 -3.67 11.34
N SER A 832 -21.25 -3.98 11.25
CA SER A 832 -20.12 -3.05 11.34
C SER A 832 -19.71 -2.49 9.98
N MET A 833 -19.33 -1.21 9.96
CA MET A 833 -18.81 -0.47 8.81
C MET A 833 -17.49 0.26 9.08
N THR A 834 -17.26 0.79 10.28
CA THR A 834 -16.04 1.55 10.62
C THR A 834 -15.36 1.13 11.93
N GLY A 835 -15.96 0.19 12.68
CA GLY A 835 -15.41 -0.34 13.93
C GLY A 835 -13.98 -0.86 13.78
N ARG A 836 -13.11 -0.58 14.75
CA ARG A 836 -11.65 -0.73 14.62
C ARG A 836 -11.13 -2.01 15.27
N ARG A 837 -10.34 -2.79 14.53
CA ARG A 837 -9.67 -3.99 15.04
C ARG A 837 -8.51 -3.59 15.95
N THR A 838 -8.55 -4.01 17.21
CA THR A 838 -7.57 -3.55 18.22
C THR A 838 -6.40 -4.49 18.46
N GLY A 839 -6.41 -5.70 17.87
CA GLY A 839 -5.43 -6.78 18.08
C GLY A 839 -3.93 -6.38 18.07
N LEU A 840 -3.55 -5.36 17.30
CA LEU A 840 -2.19 -4.83 17.23
C LEU A 840 -1.75 -4.07 18.51
N LEU A 841 -2.69 -3.49 19.25
CA LEU A 841 -2.45 -2.69 20.46
C LEU A 841 -3.17 -3.25 21.70
N GLU A 842 -3.68 -4.48 21.65
CA GLU A 842 -4.24 -5.16 22.83
C GLU A 842 -3.21 -5.22 23.97
N PRO A 843 -3.64 -5.14 25.24
CA PRO A 843 -2.78 -5.44 26.40
C PRO A 843 -2.41 -6.93 26.44
N GLU A 844 -1.44 -7.29 27.27
CA GLU A 844 -0.99 -8.67 27.47
C GLU A 844 -1.59 -9.25 28.77
N GLY A 845 -1.78 -10.57 28.83
CA GLY A 845 -2.31 -11.26 30.01
C GLY A 845 -3.83 -11.11 30.18
N ASP A 846 -4.28 -11.02 31.44
CA ASP A 846 -5.70 -11.14 31.82
C ASP A 846 -6.63 -9.99 31.38
N GLU A 847 -6.09 -8.95 30.75
CA GLU A 847 -6.86 -7.86 30.11
C GLU A 847 -7.02 -8.03 28.59
N HIS A 848 -6.36 -9.01 27.97
CA HIS A 848 -6.36 -9.26 26.52
C HIS A 848 -7.75 -9.67 26.02
N ILE A 849 -8.10 -9.26 24.79
CA ILE A 849 -9.29 -9.77 24.09
C ILE A 849 -8.98 -10.10 22.62
N ASP A 850 -9.09 -11.38 22.27
CA ASP A 850 -9.00 -11.86 20.89
C ASP A 850 -10.17 -11.32 20.03
N ASP A 851 -9.88 -10.92 18.79
CA ASP A 851 -10.88 -10.46 17.80
C ASP A 851 -11.75 -9.27 18.28
N ARG A 852 -11.27 -8.45 19.23
CA ARG A 852 -11.94 -7.22 19.69
C ARG A 852 -12.07 -6.18 18.55
N VAL A 853 -13.27 -5.61 18.43
CA VAL A 853 -13.62 -4.52 17.51
C VAL A 853 -14.26 -3.39 18.32
N VAL A 854 -13.73 -2.17 18.19
CA VAL A 854 -14.15 -0.99 18.97
C VAL A 854 -14.74 0.08 18.05
N TYR A 855 -15.96 0.51 18.34
CA TYR A 855 -16.60 1.69 17.74
C TYR A 855 -16.24 2.96 18.52
N LEU A 856 -16.23 4.11 17.85
CA LEU A 856 -15.73 5.37 18.40
C LEU A 856 -16.87 6.18 19.08
N PRO A 857 -16.55 7.06 20.04
CA PRO A 857 -17.46 8.08 20.56
C PRO A 857 -18.22 8.82 19.47
N GLY A 858 -19.55 8.84 19.58
CA GLY A 858 -20.47 9.42 18.59
C GLY A 858 -20.96 8.44 17.52
N THR A 859 -20.52 7.18 17.51
CA THR A 859 -21.09 6.17 16.61
C THR A 859 -22.59 6.00 16.91
N SER A 860 -23.39 6.07 15.85
CA SER A 860 -24.84 5.89 15.90
C SER A 860 -25.24 4.55 15.30
N PHE A 861 -26.22 3.90 15.92
CA PHE A 861 -26.70 2.57 15.54
C PHE A 861 -28.22 2.57 15.35
N LYS A 862 -28.68 1.96 14.27
CA LYS A 862 -30.11 1.75 14.00
C LYS A 862 -30.56 0.45 14.66
N VAL A 863 -31.67 0.49 15.39
CA VAL A 863 -32.31 -0.74 15.90
C VAL A 863 -33.11 -1.36 14.77
N LEU A 864 -32.81 -2.62 14.45
CA LEU A 864 -33.41 -3.36 13.33
C LEU A 864 -34.44 -4.38 13.81
N ASP A 865 -34.08 -5.17 14.82
CA ASP A 865 -34.94 -6.23 15.39
C ASP A 865 -34.63 -6.45 16.87
N LEU A 866 -35.64 -6.88 17.63
CA LEU A 866 -35.61 -7.06 19.08
C LEU A 866 -36.36 -8.36 19.45
N ARG A 867 -35.60 -9.39 19.82
CA ARG A 867 -36.10 -10.71 20.20
C ARG A 867 -35.78 -10.95 21.67
N GLU A 868 -36.79 -10.84 22.54
CA GLU A 868 -36.63 -11.10 23.98
C GLU A 868 -36.42 -12.61 24.24
N PRO A 869 -35.58 -13.01 25.22
CA PRO A 869 -35.33 -14.41 25.53
C PRO A 869 -36.59 -15.09 26.08
N THR A 870 -37.01 -16.20 25.48
CA THR A 870 -38.22 -16.95 25.89
C THR A 870 -38.02 -18.46 25.81
N GLY A 871 -38.70 -19.24 26.65
CA GLY A 871 -38.77 -20.70 26.55
C GLY A 871 -37.46 -21.50 26.77
N GLY A 872 -36.33 -20.82 26.99
CA GLY A 872 -34.99 -21.41 26.97
C GLY A 872 -34.18 -21.12 25.69
N GLU A 873 -34.78 -20.43 24.71
CA GLU A 873 -34.10 -19.85 23.56
C GLU A 873 -33.44 -18.51 23.96
N ARG A 874 -32.32 -18.18 23.31
CA ARG A 874 -31.61 -16.90 23.54
C ARG A 874 -32.35 -15.76 22.87
N GLY A 875 -32.32 -14.60 23.52
CA GLY A 875 -32.72 -13.35 22.90
C GLY A 875 -31.68 -12.87 21.87
N ALA A 876 -32.09 -11.94 21.02
CA ALA A 876 -31.20 -11.23 20.11
C ALA A 876 -31.60 -9.76 19.98
N ILE A 877 -30.61 -8.87 19.99
CA ILE A 877 -30.79 -7.45 19.62
C ILE A 877 -29.95 -7.21 18.36
N LEU A 878 -30.63 -6.91 17.25
CA LEU A 878 -29.99 -6.67 15.95
C LEU A 878 -29.89 -5.17 15.70
N ILE A 879 -28.68 -4.65 15.60
CA ILE A 879 -28.42 -3.24 15.27
C ILE A 879 -27.43 -3.09 14.12
N ARG A 880 -27.49 -1.96 13.42
CA ARG A 880 -26.60 -1.59 12.30
C ARG A 880 -25.90 -0.27 12.57
N GLU A 881 -24.61 -0.19 12.26
CA GLU A 881 -23.88 1.08 12.24
C GLU A 881 -24.48 2.05 11.19
N ILE A 882 -24.65 3.31 11.57
CA ILE A 882 -25.17 4.38 10.72
C ILE A 882 -24.02 5.32 10.34
N GLY A 883 -23.78 5.51 9.04
CA GLY A 883 -22.83 6.51 8.55
C GLY A 883 -23.34 7.94 8.79
N GLY A 884 -22.42 8.89 9.01
CA GLY A 884 -22.77 10.28 9.36
C GLY A 884 -23.66 11.03 8.33
N ASN A 885 -23.78 10.51 7.10
CA ASN A 885 -24.61 11.08 6.03
C ASN A 885 -26.00 10.43 5.93
N GLU A 886 -26.42 9.59 6.91
CA GLU A 886 -27.75 8.95 6.93
C GLU A 886 -28.69 9.55 8.00
N ILE A 887 -28.21 10.52 8.78
CA ILE A 887 -28.96 11.18 9.87
C ILE A 887 -29.22 12.63 9.45
N ASP A 888 -30.48 13.06 9.46
CA ASP A 888 -30.84 14.45 9.18
C ASP A 888 -30.52 15.40 10.36
N ASP A 889 -30.61 16.72 10.13
CA ASP A 889 -30.45 17.77 11.16
C ASP A 889 -31.49 17.68 12.31
N HIS A 890 -32.35 16.66 12.31
CA HIS A 890 -33.39 16.39 13.29
C HIS A 890 -33.24 14.99 13.94
N GLY A 891 -32.12 14.30 13.70
CA GLY A 891 -31.80 13.00 14.30
C GLY A 891 -32.58 11.82 13.72
N ARG A 892 -33.22 11.97 12.55
CA ARG A 892 -33.96 10.90 11.87
C ARG A 892 -33.11 10.22 10.81
N VAL A 893 -33.32 8.92 10.65
CA VAL A 893 -32.71 8.17 9.53
C VAL A 893 -33.46 8.47 8.25
N ASP A 894 -32.71 8.76 7.19
CA ASP A 894 -33.16 8.84 5.80
C ASP A 894 -34.12 7.67 5.44
N PRO A 895 -35.38 7.94 5.03
CA PRO A 895 -36.35 6.91 4.71
C PRO A 895 -36.03 6.12 3.44
N ASP A 896 -35.20 6.65 2.52
CA ASP A 896 -34.91 6.03 1.22
C ASP A 896 -33.90 4.86 1.31
N ARG A 897 -33.53 4.43 2.53
CA ARG A 897 -32.45 3.45 2.80
C ARG A 897 -32.89 2.12 3.43
N VAL A 898 -34.17 1.75 3.30
CA VAL A 898 -34.72 0.49 3.86
C VAL A 898 -33.92 -0.75 3.41
N SER A 899 -33.37 -0.75 2.19
CA SER A 899 -32.60 -1.88 1.62
C SER A 899 -31.26 -2.18 2.33
N LEU A 900 -30.70 -1.25 3.12
CA LEU A 900 -29.57 -1.57 4.01
C LEU A 900 -30.01 -2.36 5.23
N ASP A 901 -31.19 -2.06 5.76
CA ASP A 901 -31.68 -2.66 7.00
C ASP A 901 -32.06 -4.12 6.77
N GLU A 902 -32.70 -4.42 5.64
CA GLU A 902 -33.02 -5.79 5.20
C GLU A 902 -31.76 -6.63 4.96
N LEU A 903 -30.72 -6.08 4.31
CA LEU A 903 -29.45 -6.79 4.18
C LEU A 903 -28.78 -6.99 5.53
N ALA A 904 -28.76 -5.97 6.40
CA ALA A 904 -28.17 -6.08 7.72
C ALA A 904 -28.85 -7.18 8.54
N VAL A 905 -30.18 -7.18 8.69
CA VAL A 905 -30.93 -8.29 9.31
C VAL A 905 -30.53 -9.64 8.70
N THR A 906 -30.56 -9.76 7.37
CA THR A 906 -30.22 -11.01 6.67
C THR A 906 -28.76 -11.44 6.92
N ALA A 907 -27.80 -10.53 7.10
CA ALA A 907 -26.39 -10.81 7.39
C ALA A 907 -26.13 -11.14 8.87
N LEU A 908 -26.89 -10.53 9.78
CA LEU A 908 -26.88 -10.83 11.20
C LEU A 908 -27.51 -12.20 11.49
N ASP A 909 -28.66 -12.51 10.89
CA ASP A 909 -29.35 -13.80 11.07
C ASP A 909 -28.56 -14.99 10.52
N ARG A 910 -28.01 -14.91 9.29
CA ARG A 910 -27.06 -15.92 8.78
C ARG A 910 -25.80 -16.06 9.64
N SER A 911 -25.51 -15.09 10.52
CA SER A 911 -24.39 -15.18 11.46
C SER A 911 -24.81 -15.84 12.77
N LEU A 912 -26.01 -15.58 13.29
CA LEU A 912 -26.63 -16.37 14.36
C LEU A 912 -26.72 -17.86 13.99
N GLU A 913 -27.28 -18.18 12.82
CA GLU A 913 -27.38 -19.56 12.30
C GLU A 913 -26.01 -20.25 12.23
N ARG A 914 -25.01 -19.57 11.65
CA ARG A 914 -23.64 -20.07 11.50
C ARG A 914 -22.98 -20.34 12.85
N TRP A 915 -23.26 -19.53 13.87
CA TRP A 915 -22.67 -19.66 15.20
C TRP A 915 -23.40 -20.65 16.10
N ALA A 916 -24.70 -20.87 15.91
CA ALA A 916 -25.48 -21.87 16.66
C ALA A 916 -24.95 -23.30 16.50
N GLY A 917 -24.33 -23.62 15.35
CA GLY A 917 -23.64 -24.89 15.08
C GLY A 917 -22.11 -24.87 15.22
N GLY A 918 -21.53 -23.77 15.71
CA GLY A 918 -20.07 -23.57 15.76
C GLY A 918 -19.44 -23.89 17.12
N GLN A 919 -18.19 -24.36 17.13
CA GLN A 919 -17.38 -24.39 18.35
C GLN A 919 -17.01 -22.96 18.75
N THR A 920 -17.55 -22.49 19.88
CA THR A 920 -17.09 -21.24 20.51
C THR A 920 -15.71 -21.44 21.13
N LYS A 921 -14.96 -20.34 21.26
CA LYS A 921 -13.69 -20.30 22.00
C LYS A 921 -13.80 -19.30 23.13
N ARG A 922 -13.00 -19.47 24.18
CA ARG A 922 -12.67 -18.35 25.08
C ARG A 922 -11.82 -17.32 24.33
N ARG A 923 -12.19 -16.05 24.46
CA ARG A 923 -11.59 -14.89 23.74
C ARG A 923 -11.33 -13.68 24.65
N ILE A 924 -11.85 -13.71 25.89
CA ILE A 924 -11.81 -12.58 26.82
C ILE A 924 -10.99 -12.98 28.06
N GLY A 925 -9.98 -12.17 28.36
CA GLY A 925 -9.21 -12.21 29.61
C GLY A 925 -10.08 -11.96 30.83
N SER A 926 -9.70 -12.51 31.99
CA SER A 926 -10.54 -12.53 33.19
C SER A 926 -11.01 -11.13 33.64
N ALA A 927 -10.14 -10.12 33.51
CA ALA A 927 -10.36 -8.75 33.96
C ALA A 927 -11.16 -7.90 32.96
N ALA A 928 -11.23 -8.32 31.69
CA ALA A 928 -11.81 -7.52 30.61
C ALA A 928 -13.29 -7.83 30.30
N ARG A 929 -13.97 -8.67 31.11
CA ARG A 929 -15.39 -9.01 30.94
C ARG A 929 -16.34 -7.80 30.98
N ALA A 930 -16.10 -6.85 31.88
CA ALA A 930 -16.96 -5.68 32.07
C ALA A 930 -17.01 -4.70 30.87
N ARG A 931 -16.23 -4.94 29.81
CA ARG A 931 -16.23 -4.15 28.57
C ARG A 931 -17.49 -4.37 27.71
N PHE A 932 -18.32 -5.37 28.01
CA PHE A 932 -19.49 -5.79 27.22
C PHE A 932 -20.84 -5.63 27.95
N ASP A 933 -20.86 -5.02 29.12
CA ASP A 933 -22.05 -4.98 30.00
C ASP A 933 -23.11 -3.93 29.62
N VAL A 934 -22.77 -2.96 28.77
CA VAL A 934 -23.59 -1.75 28.52
C VAL A 934 -24.13 -1.73 27.10
N LEU A 935 -25.46 -1.59 26.97
CA LEU A 935 -26.12 -1.39 25.68
C LEU A 935 -25.81 0.01 25.11
N PRO A 936 -25.48 0.13 23.81
CA PRO A 936 -25.16 1.41 23.17
C PRO A 936 -26.16 2.54 23.44
N GLY A 937 -25.63 3.71 23.80
CA GLY A 937 -26.40 4.95 23.96
C GLY A 937 -27.23 5.06 25.25
N LEU A 938 -27.08 4.13 26.19
CA LEU A 938 -27.61 4.22 27.55
C LEU A 938 -26.54 4.77 28.51
N ALA A 939 -26.95 5.57 29.48
CA ALA A 939 -26.09 6.00 30.57
C ALA A 939 -25.98 4.90 31.63
N GLU A 940 -24.82 4.79 32.29
CA GLU A 940 -24.58 3.74 33.29
C GLU A 940 -25.38 3.99 34.58
N GLY A 941 -26.61 3.48 34.59
CA GLY A 941 -27.45 3.33 35.78
C GLY A 941 -26.87 2.30 36.75
N GLY A 942 -25.75 2.66 37.39
CA GLY A 942 -25.20 2.09 38.63
C GLY A 942 -25.25 0.58 38.80
N ARG A 943 -24.53 -0.20 37.98
CA ARG A 943 -24.14 -1.57 38.37
C ARG A 943 -23.06 -1.48 39.46
N ARG A 944 -23.24 -2.24 40.54
CA ARG A 944 -22.32 -2.37 41.69
C ARG A 944 -22.20 -3.83 42.07
#